data_AF-A0A345HCT2-F1
#
_entry.id   AF-A0A345HCT2-F1
#
_cell.length_a   1.000
_cell.length_b   1.000
_cell.length_c   1.000
_cell.angle_alpha   90.00
_cell.angle_beta   90.00
_cell.angle_gamma   90.00
#
_symmetry.space_group_name_H-M   'P 1'
#
loop_
_entity.id
_entity.type
_entity.pdbx_description
1 polymer ?
#
loop_
_entity_poly.entity_id
_entity_poly.type
_entity_poly.pdbx_seq_one_letter_code
_entity_poly.pdbx_strand_id
1 'polypeptide(L)'
;MLPLLKTFRRLGEANHNGIVNGQVAQLIPSAMVDTPVMDYQAWLNASGKKLADLSNVSKDEKIAIIGAGMSGLIIGFELLRAGFTNFKIYEATDRVGGRFYSHKFPNDDNNYAELGAMRFPPSENCLFWYIKYLQENPDKYPNKIELSPDFPDPGLVPTLVLYNGVQYNIMPGQELPEVFRDINESWNGFITTEEPIYLPNGVQLDPPKLIMEWLNIDNADTYDPVRAQNAWQGYVNYFKDKSFIEGIIDVFCQPFAPKTYNTQTEQWGDSYQWKYPQDIEKFGTIGTGIGGQYPLFDISFICLLRFTLNKLEENHALIVTGTDSVADALADFDFNGKKVRDFVELNTPIQHIIPQDDGKKLTLKSNSGNEVASDINHLVMATTHRSAEISMHIDSLWSSKDKAMAETLLPMAKRQAVTNLHIAQSSKFFLKIKPWWQGEANKDRVRCITTDTAMANFYTLDYNEKDEEAICLLNYVWEDFSEKAEALGELDERYQRFLADLKALENIDYILEVMPENVTEENAVMIDWQLKKYYNGAFALTQATQEDYLSKLYYNFMNVSTQKVAKMYFAGDSYSWVGGWVEGALQTGLNSFAAIVESIKGAELTSPKENPFNNMNPKAIVYDNPSSIGTVMSFGPYGGSSVHTNYFQETIKQGDTFKVYWDLACVRGVEINNKLYGSKGRDSKTVDLSEPISICEVYVGHDKDYDSPIVRSFKLNDTLFGVEPKVDDLRYSIPFSNPVQITSVMGLTGSVVDRIGFSFEVIENSEQPEKMQKMSKSHYIKSNGIALLMLLSFMLLSLISCKGDKDKMSTEIAEKNMAGITPVEFPDNLGIPNFSFPEDSTKIYTWLDNKDVTSITNHAWGIWAGLTTKTNQMYEGDSLYVFETWFGVKELAEMTAFGNKQGGCNQIKYERTSLSVPEQFVHAQLFANAAVVDTTFQIFETVSYNPGAACFATQNLIFNQSELNKYQPSEGDIGRIPDFPANAITTKPTYFAGKPDENGLIRVPTWPGTPVPAKKFKYDTWNTYVYADINNSQPKNKVLVPVTGSNPTKEQIKAATCNVNDFINYKLDKVAALYLNQHQDQESHDFKVGDLILLVGMHVATKEISNWTWQTYFWSYNPNNPFAPSSTTEAALRPTQIKGAAANYSVSSAYAMVWPNQPINGGTDKGAEPIISFNPYLEAGFGPNVFGLKNNFKPEFEYGVQTNCMSCHALAVASDRGVYSTDQYISMNNDTIFANEIQLDFAWSIQGNINKDK
;
A
#
# COMPACT_ATOMS: atom_id res chain seq x y z
N MET A 1 13.68 -0.62 28.52
CA MET A 1 13.17 -0.09 27.24
C MET A 1 14.01 1.12 26.91
N LEU A 2 14.66 1.10 25.74
CA LEU A 2 15.62 2.11 25.31
C LEU A 2 15.03 2.99 24.19
N PRO A 3 15.55 4.22 24.04
CA PRO A 3 15.04 5.28 23.17
C PRO A 3 15.26 5.11 21.64
N LEU A 4 14.60 5.98 20.86
CA LEU A 4 14.79 6.28 19.44
C LEU A 4 16.17 6.95 19.21
N LEU A 5 17.05 6.32 18.42
CA LEU A 5 18.51 6.38 18.64
C LEU A 5 18.81 5.92 20.07
N LYS A 6 19.65 4.89 20.24
CA LYS A 6 19.86 4.20 21.53
C LYS A 6 20.69 5.03 22.51
N THR A 7 20.33 6.29 22.73
CA THR A 7 21.13 7.31 23.42
C THR A 7 21.25 7.09 24.92
N PHE A 8 20.46 6.20 25.53
CA PHE A 8 20.27 6.16 26.98
C PHE A 8 20.52 4.82 27.65
N ARG A 9 21.50 4.04 27.18
CA ARG A 9 22.18 3.14 28.12
C ARG A 9 23.00 4.03 29.07
N ARG A 10 22.72 3.99 30.37
CA ARG A 10 23.53 4.76 31.34
C ARG A 10 24.98 4.30 31.21
N LEU A 11 25.93 5.23 31.13
CA LEU A 11 27.37 4.92 31.15
C LEU A 11 27.67 4.06 32.40
N GLY A 12 27.97 2.77 32.19
CA GLY A 12 28.27 1.81 33.25
C GLY A 12 27.17 0.78 33.58
N GLU A 13 25.97 0.85 33.00
CA GLU A 13 25.01 -0.27 33.07
C GLU A 13 25.49 -1.43 32.19
N ALA A 14 25.64 -2.61 32.79
CA ALA A 14 26.09 -3.81 32.10
C ALA A 14 25.12 -4.20 30.99
N ASN A 15 25.63 -4.83 29.92
CA ASN A 15 24.76 -5.23 28.82
C ASN A 15 23.97 -6.44 29.32
N HIS A 16 22.66 -6.29 29.48
CA HIS A 16 21.79 -7.36 29.93
C HIS A 16 21.45 -8.29 28.76
N ASN A 17 22.47 -8.79 28.06
CA ASN A 17 22.33 -9.75 26.95
C ASN A 17 22.90 -11.14 27.29
N GLY A 18 23.35 -11.33 28.53
CA GLY A 18 23.80 -12.63 29.03
C GLY A 18 25.17 -13.11 28.53
N ILE A 19 25.92 -12.25 27.82
CA ILE A 19 27.26 -12.57 27.32
C ILE A 19 28.32 -12.19 28.36
N VAL A 20 29.22 -13.12 28.68
CA VAL A 20 30.36 -12.91 29.57
C VAL A 20 31.60 -13.56 28.97
N ASN A 21 32.68 -12.77 28.80
CA ASN A 21 33.97 -13.25 28.27
C ASN A 21 33.84 -14.02 26.94
N GLY A 22 33.04 -13.52 26.00
CA GLY A 22 32.85 -14.17 24.70
C GLY A 22 31.84 -15.31 24.68
N GLN A 23 31.24 -15.67 25.83
CA GLN A 23 30.37 -16.84 25.97
C GLN A 23 28.96 -16.45 26.38
N VAL A 24 27.96 -17.20 25.92
CA VAL A 24 26.56 -17.06 26.37
C VAL A 24 26.41 -17.71 27.74
N ALA A 25 26.57 -16.91 28.79
CA ALA A 25 26.49 -17.34 30.17
C ALA A 25 25.04 -17.53 30.63
N GLN A 26 24.15 -16.63 30.20
CA GLN A 26 22.72 -16.64 30.53
C GLN A 26 21.89 -16.45 29.25
N LEU A 27 20.82 -17.22 29.11
CA LEU A 27 19.80 -17.02 28.08
C LEU A 27 18.70 -16.11 28.64
N ILE A 28 18.03 -15.34 27.78
CA ILE A 28 16.98 -14.39 28.16
C ILE A 28 15.67 -14.79 27.48
N PRO A 29 14.91 -15.73 28.06
CA PRO A 29 13.62 -16.16 27.55
C PRO A 29 12.65 -15.02 27.20
N SER A 30 12.09 -15.08 26.01
CA SER A 30 11.03 -14.20 25.54
C SER A 30 10.10 -14.94 24.59
N ALA A 31 8.81 -14.68 24.70
CA ALA A 31 7.86 -15.11 23.70
C ALA A 31 7.82 -14.10 22.54
N MET A 32 7.39 -14.53 21.36
CA MET A 32 7.16 -13.68 20.19
C MET A 32 5.68 -13.30 20.10
N VAL A 33 5.37 -12.07 19.71
CA VAL A 33 4.00 -11.53 19.74
C VAL A 33 3.00 -12.31 18.87
N ASP A 34 3.44 -12.87 17.74
CA ASP A 34 2.58 -13.69 16.86
C ASP A 34 2.47 -15.16 17.31
N THR A 35 3.34 -15.62 18.20
CA THR A 35 3.30 -16.97 18.78
C THR A 35 3.59 -16.91 20.28
N PRO A 36 2.78 -16.18 21.07
CA PRO A 36 3.14 -15.81 22.43
C PRO A 36 3.13 -17.02 23.38
N VAL A 37 2.40 -18.06 23.02
CA VAL A 37 2.29 -19.33 23.75
C VAL A 37 3.42 -20.31 23.47
N MET A 38 4.26 -20.06 22.46
CA MET A 38 5.38 -20.94 22.13
C MET A 38 6.67 -20.47 22.82
N ASP A 39 7.25 -21.35 23.63
CA ASP A 39 8.60 -21.21 24.16
C ASP A 39 9.52 -22.27 23.51
N TYR A 40 10.24 -21.85 22.46
CA TYR A 40 11.22 -22.70 21.79
C TYR A 40 12.38 -23.10 22.70
N GLN A 41 12.79 -22.23 23.62
CA GLN A 41 13.90 -22.49 24.52
C GLN A 41 13.53 -23.55 25.56
N ALA A 42 12.32 -23.48 26.14
CA ALA A 42 11.78 -24.53 27.00
C ALA A 42 11.73 -25.87 26.27
N TRP A 43 11.29 -25.90 25.01
CA TRP A 43 11.26 -27.14 24.23
C TRP A 43 12.66 -27.73 23.99
N LEU A 44 13.62 -26.89 23.59
CA LEU A 44 15.02 -27.28 23.39
C LEU A 44 15.66 -27.81 24.68
N ASN A 45 15.38 -27.16 25.82
CA ASN A 45 15.85 -27.57 27.14
C ASN A 45 15.22 -28.88 27.62
N ALA A 46 13.89 -28.99 27.52
CA ALA A 46 13.13 -30.16 27.99
C ALA A 46 13.52 -31.45 27.25
N SER A 47 13.91 -31.32 25.98
CA SER A 47 14.30 -32.45 25.13
C SER A 47 15.66 -33.05 25.51
N GLY A 48 16.47 -32.35 26.33
CA GLY A 48 17.75 -32.82 26.85
C GLY A 48 18.74 -33.21 25.75
N LYS A 49 18.77 -34.49 25.37
CA LYS A 49 19.72 -35.04 24.40
C LYS A 49 19.28 -34.98 22.94
N LYS A 50 17.99 -35.08 22.64
CA LYS A 50 17.46 -35.11 21.26
C LYS A 50 16.00 -34.66 21.27
N LEU A 51 15.57 -33.87 20.29
CA LEU A 51 14.18 -33.39 20.17
C LEU A 51 13.19 -34.52 19.79
N ALA A 52 13.69 -35.59 19.18
CA ALA A 52 12.90 -36.72 18.72
C ALA A 52 13.71 -38.03 18.72
N ASP A 53 13.01 -39.17 18.66
CA ASP A 53 13.61 -40.47 18.37
C ASP A 53 13.19 -40.95 16.97
N LEU A 54 14.16 -41.02 16.04
CA LEU A 54 13.95 -41.53 14.69
C LEU A 54 14.73 -42.83 14.44
N SER A 55 15.25 -43.48 15.49
CA SER A 55 16.07 -44.68 15.35
C SER A 55 15.33 -45.91 14.80
N ASN A 56 14.00 -45.96 14.97
CA ASN A 56 13.13 -47.06 14.54
C ASN A 56 12.32 -46.75 13.27
N VAL A 57 12.61 -45.64 12.60
CA VAL A 57 11.95 -45.23 11.37
C VAL A 57 12.35 -46.15 10.22
N SER A 58 11.43 -46.36 9.26
CA SER A 58 11.70 -47.13 8.05
C SER A 58 12.92 -46.58 7.30
N LYS A 59 13.81 -47.47 6.83
CA LYS A 59 14.95 -47.08 5.99
C LYS A 59 14.53 -46.50 4.64
N ASP A 60 13.28 -46.69 4.24
CA ASP A 60 12.73 -46.16 3.00
C ASP A 60 12.24 -44.71 3.12
N GLU A 61 12.13 -44.16 4.34
CA GLU A 61 11.83 -42.74 4.52
C GLU A 61 13.03 -41.90 4.09
N LYS A 62 12.81 -40.95 3.18
CA LYS A 62 13.85 -40.08 2.63
C LYS A 62 13.45 -38.62 2.70
N ILE A 63 14.37 -37.79 3.19
CA ILE A 63 14.16 -36.34 3.37
C ILE A 63 15.11 -35.58 2.44
N ALA A 64 14.60 -34.58 1.73
CA ALA A 64 15.40 -33.62 0.98
C ALA A 64 15.18 -32.22 1.55
N ILE A 65 16.26 -31.47 1.72
CA ILE A 65 16.25 -30.08 2.19
C ILE A 65 16.92 -29.24 1.12
N ILE A 66 16.28 -28.17 0.66
CA ILE A 66 16.82 -27.29 -0.40
C ILE A 66 17.31 -26.00 0.25
N GLY A 67 18.64 -25.83 0.30
CA GLY A 67 19.34 -24.72 0.93
C GLY A 67 20.07 -25.15 2.21
N ALA A 68 21.36 -24.86 2.30
CA ALA A 68 22.22 -25.08 3.47
C ALA A 68 22.45 -23.79 4.27
N GLY A 69 21.44 -22.91 4.33
CA GLY A 69 21.40 -21.80 5.28
C GLY A 69 21.06 -22.26 6.70
N MET A 70 20.89 -21.31 7.64
CA MET A 70 20.65 -21.63 9.05
C MET A 70 19.44 -22.57 9.28
N SER A 71 18.34 -22.38 8.56
CA SER A 71 17.16 -23.27 8.65
C SER A 71 17.45 -24.68 8.13
N GLY A 72 18.16 -24.83 7.02
CA GLY A 72 18.52 -26.14 6.48
C GLY A 72 19.52 -26.88 7.36
N LEU A 73 20.53 -26.16 7.87
CA LEU A 73 21.53 -26.71 8.79
C LEU A 73 20.90 -27.17 10.10
N ILE A 74 19.98 -26.40 10.68
CA ILE A 74 19.35 -26.79 11.95
C ILE A 74 18.47 -28.03 11.81
N ILE A 75 17.76 -28.18 10.68
CA ILE A 75 17.00 -29.40 10.41
C ILE A 75 17.95 -30.59 10.28
N GLY A 76 19.04 -30.46 9.52
CA GLY A 76 20.05 -31.52 9.40
C GLY A 76 20.68 -31.89 10.74
N PHE A 77 20.98 -30.88 11.57
CA PHE A 77 21.52 -31.05 12.92
C PHE A 77 20.58 -31.85 13.80
N GLU A 78 19.30 -31.46 13.86
CA GLU A 78 18.30 -32.15 14.68
C GLU A 78 17.93 -33.54 14.13
N LEU A 79 17.98 -33.76 12.81
CA LEU A 79 17.85 -35.10 12.22
C LEU A 79 18.97 -36.04 12.65
N LEU A 80 20.23 -35.59 12.60
CA LEU A 80 21.36 -36.39 13.09
C LEU A 80 21.29 -36.62 14.60
N ARG A 81 20.95 -35.58 15.37
CA ARG A 81 20.75 -35.66 16.82
C ARG A 81 19.64 -36.64 17.20
N ALA A 82 18.59 -36.77 16.37
CA ALA A 82 17.51 -37.75 16.52
C ALA A 82 17.85 -39.16 16.00
N GLY A 83 19.02 -39.35 15.37
CA GLY A 83 19.51 -40.63 14.86
C GLY A 83 19.10 -40.96 13.41
N PHE A 84 18.56 -40.00 12.67
CA PHE A 84 18.13 -40.18 11.28
C PHE A 84 19.24 -39.80 10.29
N THR A 85 19.49 -40.64 9.29
CA THR A 85 20.61 -40.44 8.34
C THR A 85 20.24 -40.59 6.86
N ASN A 86 18.97 -40.86 6.54
CA ASN A 86 18.52 -40.93 5.15
C ASN A 86 17.98 -39.57 4.67
N PHE A 87 18.82 -38.54 4.76
CA PHE A 87 18.50 -37.20 4.27
C PHE A 87 19.65 -36.61 3.45
N LYS A 88 19.35 -35.58 2.65
CA LYS A 88 20.33 -34.78 1.92
C LYS A 88 19.93 -33.30 1.93
N ILE A 89 20.93 -32.43 1.99
CA ILE A 89 20.77 -30.98 1.83
C ILE A 89 21.40 -30.59 0.49
N TYR A 90 20.64 -29.94 -0.39
CA TYR A 90 21.12 -29.48 -1.69
C TYR A 90 21.34 -27.98 -1.62
N GLU A 91 22.57 -27.54 -1.87
CA GLU A 91 22.97 -26.14 -1.81
C GLU A 91 23.40 -25.69 -3.19
N ALA A 92 22.78 -24.62 -3.68
CA ALA A 92 23.00 -24.13 -5.03
C ALA A 92 24.36 -23.44 -5.19
N THR A 93 24.91 -22.93 -4.09
CA THR A 93 26.21 -22.25 -4.02
C THR A 93 27.32 -23.20 -3.57
N ASP A 94 28.53 -22.67 -3.49
CA ASP A 94 29.74 -23.38 -3.08
C ASP A 94 29.97 -23.37 -1.56
N ARG A 95 29.04 -22.84 -0.77
CA ARG A 95 29.19 -22.73 0.69
C ARG A 95 27.89 -22.98 1.46
N VAL A 96 28.04 -23.32 2.73
CA VAL A 96 26.94 -23.33 3.70
C VAL A 96 26.72 -21.93 4.31
N GLY A 97 25.68 -21.78 5.13
CA GLY A 97 25.37 -20.57 5.90
C GLY A 97 24.38 -19.62 5.23
N GLY A 98 24.29 -19.62 3.90
CA GLY A 98 23.31 -18.78 3.19
C GLY A 98 23.51 -17.29 3.49
N ARG A 99 22.50 -16.60 4.01
CA ARG A 99 22.61 -15.18 4.40
C ARG A 99 23.33 -14.95 5.75
N PHE A 100 23.72 -16.01 6.45
CA PHE A 100 24.69 -15.96 7.55
C PHE A 100 26.08 -16.04 6.92
N TYR A 101 26.66 -14.89 6.56
CA TYR A 101 27.80 -14.82 5.66
C TYR A 101 28.81 -13.74 6.05
N SER A 102 29.95 -14.20 6.55
CA SER A 102 31.14 -13.41 6.78
C SER A 102 32.10 -13.54 5.60
N HIS A 103 32.40 -12.44 4.94
CA HIS A 103 33.48 -12.38 3.96
C HIS A 103 34.82 -12.13 4.68
N LYS A 104 35.83 -12.91 4.30
CA LYS A 104 37.20 -12.82 4.81
C LYS A 104 38.06 -12.07 3.81
N PHE A 105 38.70 -10.99 4.26
CA PHE A 105 39.62 -10.23 3.40
C PHE A 105 40.91 -11.03 3.14
N PRO A 106 41.56 -10.84 1.98
CA PRO A 106 42.85 -11.49 1.71
C PRO A 106 43.89 -11.17 2.79
N ASN A 107 44.51 -12.22 3.35
CA ASN A 107 45.53 -12.14 4.41
C ASN A 107 45.05 -11.53 5.74
N ASP A 108 43.75 -11.59 6.04
CA ASP A 108 43.18 -11.18 7.32
C ASP A 108 42.30 -12.30 7.91
N ASP A 109 42.74 -12.84 9.04
CA ASP A 109 42.04 -13.93 9.74
C ASP A 109 41.16 -13.44 10.89
N ASN A 110 41.19 -12.14 11.20
CA ASN A 110 40.56 -11.58 12.40
C ASN A 110 39.39 -10.64 12.09
N ASN A 111 39.32 -10.08 10.89
CA ASN A 111 38.30 -9.13 10.52
C ASN A 111 37.36 -9.66 9.43
N TYR A 112 36.07 -9.35 9.58
CA TYR A 112 35.03 -9.87 8.72
C TYR A 112 34.10 -8.78 8.19
N ALA A 113 33.68 -8.92 6.93
CA ALA A 113 32.57 -8.16 6.38
C ALA A 113 31.29 -9.01 6.43
N GLU A 114 30.35 -8.67 7.31
CA GLU A 114 29.07 -9.37 7.43
C GLU A 114 28.12 -8.98 6.31
N LEU A 115 28.20 -9.74 5.21
CA LEU A 115 27.43 -9.46 4.01
C LEU A 115 25.92 -9.63 4.25
N GLY A 116 25.49 -10.42 5.23
CA GLY A 116 24.08 -10.61 5.60
C GLY A 116 23.76 -10.24 7.05
N ALA A 117 23.47 -11.22 7.90
CA ALA A 117 23.18 -10.98 9.33
C ALA A 117 24.43 -10.41 10.05
N MET A 118 24.27 -9.47 11.00
CA MET A 118 25.43 -8.84 11.66
C MET A 118 25.21 -8.39 13.12
N ARG A 119 23.95 -8.29 13.56
CA ARG A 119 23.56 -7.76 14.87
C ARG A 119 22.49 -8.65 15.48
N PHE A 120 22.70 -9.09 16.72
CA PHE A 120 21.96 -10.22 17.31
C PHE A 120 21.36 -9.82 18.66
N PRO A 121 20.06 -9.54 18.75
CA PRO A 121 19.41 -9.16 20.01
C PRO A 121 19.25 -10.39 20.90
N PRO A 122 19.29 -10.24 22.23
CA PRO A 122 19.17 -11.36 23.16
C PRO A 122 17.82 -12.09 23.09
N SER A 123 16.80 -11.48 22.48
CA SER A 123 15.50 -12.11 22.24
C SER A 123 15.52 -13.15 21.10
N GLU A 124 16.62 -13.31 20.36
CA GLU A 124 16.83 -14.45 19.45
C GLU A 124 17.15 -15.74 20.21
N ASN A 125 16.14 -16.23 20.93
CA ASN A 125 16.29 -17.31 21.90
C ASN A 125 16.80 -18.62 21.29
N CYS A 126 16.37 -18.97 20.08
CA CYS A 126 16.89 -20.15 19.39
C CYS A 126 18.37 -19.95 19.05
N LEU A 127 18.75 -18.79 18.49
CA LEU A 127 20.13 -18.51 18.13
C LEU A 127 21.06 -18.64 19.34
N PHE A 128 20.75 -17.91 20.40
CA PHE A 128 21.57 -17.90 21.61
C PHE A 128 21.61 -19.26 22.30
N TRP A 129 20.52 -20.03 22.26
CA TRP A 129 20.51 -21.41 22.75
C TRP A 129 21.47 -22.30 21.96
N TYR A 130 21.44 -22.24 20.62
CA TYR A 130 22.33 -23.05 19.77
C TYR A 130 23.79 -22.63 19.91
N ILE A 131 24.08 -21.32 19.95
CA ILE A 131 25.43 -20.82 20.23
C ILE A 131 25.92 -21.35 21.58
N LYS A 132 25.10 -21.25 22.63
CA LYS A 132 25.44 -21.77 23.96
C LYS A 132 25.69 -23.28 23.93
N TYR A 133 24.81 -24.04 23.27
CA TYR A 133 24.96 -25.49 23.13
C TYR A 133 26.27 -25.86 22.43
N LEU A 134 26.63 -25.15 21.38
CA LEU A 134 27.91 -25.33 20.68
C LEU A 134 29.08 -24.95 21.60
N GLN A 135 29.03 -23.81 22.27
CA GLN A 135 30.07 -23.36 23.21
C GLN A 135 30.31 -24.36 24.36
N GLU A 136 29.27 -25.04 24.82
CA GLU A 136 29.34 -26.08 25.86
C GLU A 136 29.85 -27.43 25.35
N ASN A 137 29.95 -27.61 24.03
CA ASN A 137 30.43 -28.84 23.39
C ASN A 137 31.60 -28.56 22.41
N PRO A 138 32.67 -27.87 22.83
CA PRO A 138 33.73 -27.39 21.93
C PRO A 138 34.53 -28.52 21.28
N ASP A 139 34.58 -29.71 21.89
CA ASP A 139 35.30 -30.87 21.33
C ASP A 139 34.56 -31.53 20.14
N LYS A 140 33.35 -31.06 19.81
CA LYS A 140 32.49 -31.63 18.77
C LYS A 140 32.65 -30.98 17.39
N TYR A 141 33.35 -29.86 17.30
CA TYR A 141 33.58 -29.11 16.06
C TYR A 141 34.91 -28.33 16.17
N PRO A 142 35.54 -27.92 15.06
CA PRO A 142 36.93 -27.48 15.09
C PRO A 142 37.16 -26.01 15.47
N ASN A 143 36.16 -25.14 15.26
CA ASN A 143 36.32 -23.69 15.35
C ASN A 143 35.65 -23.16 16.62
N LYS A 144 36.11 -22.04 17.17
CA LYS A 144 35.44 -21.40 18.32
C LYS A 144 34.35 -20.44 17.86
N ILE A 145 33.39 -20.19 18.75
CA ILE A 145 32.39 -19.13 18.62
C ILE A 145 32.58 -18.19 19.80
N GLU A 146 32.87 -16.93 19.51
CA GLU A 146 33.00 -15.87 20.51
C GLU A 146 32.14 -14.66 20.13
N LEU A 147 31.59 -13.99 21.15
CA LEU A 147 30.69 -12.84 20.97
C LEU A 147 31.21 -11.61 21.72
N SER A 148 31.12 -10.45 21.09
CA SER A 148 31.11 -9.18 21.81
C SER A 148 29.68 -8.90 22.27
N PRO A 149 29.48 -8.50 23.55
CA PRO A 149 28.17 -8.07 24.00
C PRO A 149 27.69 -6.82 23.28
N ASP A 150 28.58 -5.99 22.73
CA ASP A 150 28.22 -4.67 22.23
C ASP A 150 28.36 -4.59 20.71
N PHE A 151 27.23 -4.48 20.01
CA PHE A 151 27.17 -3.96 18.64
C PHE A 151 27.11 -2.42 18.70
N PRO A 152 27.83 -1.70 17.82
CA PRO A 152 27.91 -0.24 17.82
C PRO A 152 26.67 0.37 17.16
N ASP A 153 25.50 0.24 17.79
CA ASP A 153 24.28 0.87 17.28
C ASP A 153 24.29 2.40 17.45
N PRO A 154 23.58 3.15 16.57
CA PRO A 154 23.49 4.60 16.65
C PRO A 154 22.94 5.06 18.02
N GLY A 155 23.67 5.94 18.69
CA GLY A 155 23.38 6.42 20.04
C GLY A 155 24.08 5.66 21.17
N LEU A 156 24.48 4.39 20.98
CA LEU A 156 25.30 3.65 21.98
C LEU A 156 26.79 3.98 21.88
N VAL A 157 27.22 4.43 20.70
CA VAL A 157 28.56 4.97 20.43
C VAL A 157 28.43 6.39 19.89
N PRO A 158 29.50 7.23 19.93
CA PRO A 158 29.45 8.57 19.34
C PRO A 158 28.94 8.52 17.90
N THR A 159 27.82 9.19 17.67
CA THR A 159 27.04 9.12 16.43
C THR A 159 26.90 10.50 15.85
N LEU A 160 27.15 10.63 14.54
CA LEU A 160 26.93 11.85 13.79
C LEU A 160 25.66 11.70 12.94
N VAL A 161 24.74 12.64 13.05
CA VAL A 161 23.55 12.71 12.17
C VAL A 161 23.71 13.91 11.25
N LEU A 162 23.68 13.68 9.93
CA LEU A 162 23.55 14.74 8.92
C LEU A 162 22.10 14.77 8.46
N TYR A 163 21.42 15.88 8.73
CA TYR A 163 20.02 16.10 8.34
C TYR A 163 19.86 17.50 7.76
N ASN A 164 19.35 17.60 6.54
CA ASN A 164 19.14 18.86 5.82
C ASN A 164 20.38 19.75 5.78
N GLY A 165 21.55 19.13 5.57
CA GLY A 165 22.84 19.82 5.49
C GLY A 165 23.39 20.32 6.84
N VAL A 166 22.80 19.92 7.97
CA VAL A 166 23.27 20.28 9.31
C VAL A 166 23.76 19.04 10.05
N GLN A 167 24.94 19.15 10.67
CA GLN A 167 25.55 18.09 11.48
C GLN A 167 25.14 18.18 12.95
N TYR A 168 24.70 17.05 13.49
CA TYR A 168 24.33 16.89 14.89
C TYR A 168 25.15 15.76 15.51
N ASN A 169 25.95 16.07 16.52
CA ASN A 169 26.69 15.07 17.27
C ASN A 169 25.83 14.54 18.41
N ILE A 170 25.76 13.22 18.51
CA ILE A 170 25.00 12.49 19.53
C ILE A 170 25.99 11.62 20.29
N MET A 171 26.26 12.02 21.53
CA MET A 171 27.17 11.30 22.41
C MET A 171 26.38 10.32 23.28
N PRO A 172 26.93 9.13 23.57
CA PRO A 172 26.29 8.18 24.48
C PRO A 172 25.99 8.82 25.83
N GLY A 173 24.75 8.68 26.30
CA GLY A 173 24.30 9.21 27.58
C GLY A 173 24.04 10.73 27.62
N GLN A 174 24.12 11.46 26.51
CA GLN A 174 23.80 12.90 26.45
C GLN A 174 22.41 13.16 25.83
N GLU A 175 21.77 14.27 26.22
CA GLU A 175 20.49 14.70 25.63
C GLU A 175 20.56 14.79 24.11
N LEU A 176 19.49 14.32 23.46
CA LEU A 176 19.36 14.43 22.01
C LEU A 176 19.23 15.90 21.60
N PRO A 177 19.78 16.28 20.44
CA PRO A 177 19.55 17.60 19.85
C PRO A 177 18.06 17.94 19.78
N GLU A 178 17.72 19.19 20.10
CA GLU A 178 16.33 19.67 20.19
C GLU A 178 15.50 19.33 18.93
N VAL A 179 16.13 19.34 17.76
CA VAL A 179 15.47 19.02 16.47
C VAL A 179 14.87 17.61 16.42
N PHE A 180 15.45 16.64 17.15
CA PHE A 180 15.01 15.24 17.18
C PHE A 180 14.35 14.83 18.50
N ARG A 181 14.44 15.69 19.53
CA ARG A 181 14.04 15.35 20.89
C ARG A 181 12.56 14.98 20.98
N ASP A 182 11.66 15.81 20.45
CA ASP A 182 10.22 15.58 20.59
C ASP A 182 9.77 14.28 19.92
N ILE A 183 10.33 13.95 18.74
CA ILE A 183 10.05 12.71 18.00
C ILE A 183 10.53 11.50 18.80
N ASN A 184 11.76 11.56 19.32
CA ASN A 184 12.29 10.51 20.16
C ASN A 184 11.42 10.30 21.41
N GLU A 185 11.14 11.37 22.14
CA GLU A 185 10.37 11.28 23.38
C GLU A 185 8.92 10.84 23.13
N SER A 186 8.29 11.22 22.01
CA SER A 186 6.97 10.72 21.61
C SER A 186 6.96 9.21 21.40
N TRP A 187 7.93 8.66 20.66
CA TRP A 187 8.01 7.21 20.45
C TRP A 187 8.32 6.47 21.74
N ASN A 188 9.21 7.01 22.58
CA ASN A 188 9.49 6.46 23.90
C ASN A 188 8.23 6.43 24.76
N GLY A 189 7.43 7.48 24.67
CA GLY A 189 6.12 7.54 25.28
C GLY A 189 5.17 6.47 24.76
N PHE A 190 5.10 6.27 23.44
CA PHE A 190 4.31 5.22 22.81
C PHE A 190 4.69 3.81 23.29
N ILE A 191 5.98 3.50 23.44
CA ILE A 191 6.42 2.17 23.89
C ILE A 191 6.44 2.00 25.41
N THR A 192 6.38 3.08 26.18
CA THR A 192 6.48 3.06 27.66
C THR A 192 5.15 3.32 28.36
N THR A 193 4.15 3.84 27.65
CA THR A 193 2.85 4.17 28.25
C THR A 193 2.17 2.92 28.81
N GLU A 194 1.47 3.09 29.93
CA GLU A 194 0.47 2.13 30.44
C GLU A 194 -0.95 2.58 30.09
N GLU A 195 -1.10 3.79 29.54
CA GLU A 195 -2.37 4.31 29.04
C GLU A 195 -2.68 3.70 27.66
N PRO A 196 -3.96 3.43 27.37
CA PRO A 196 -4.37 2.92 26.07
C PRO A 196 -3.98 3.83 24.90
N ILE A 197 -3.73 3.23 23.74
CA ILE A 197 -3.49 3.96 22.49
C ILE A 197 -4.83 4.25 21.81
N TYR A 198 -5.10 5.54 21.58
CA TYR A 198 -6.32 5.99 20.90
C TYR A 198 -6.03 6.32 19.45
N LEU A 199 -6.86 5.78 18.55
CA LEU A 199 -6.72 5.93 17.10
C LEU A 199 -7.82 6.85 16.54
N PRO A 200 -7.63 7.45 15.35
CA PRO A 200 -8.54 8.49 14.85
C PRO A 200 -10.00 8.04 14.63
N ASN A 201 -10.25 6.74 14.46
CA ASN A 201 -11.61 6.19 14.35
C ASN A 201 -12.25 5.82 15.71
N GLY A 202 -11.62 6.20 16.83
CA GLY A 202 -12.07 5.88 18.18
C GLY A 202 -11.68 4.48 18.69
N VAL A 203 -10.91 3.71 17.92
CA VAL A 203 -10.37 2.43 18.39
C VAL A 203 -9.38 2.68 19.53
N GLN A 204 -9.51 1.88 20.58
CA GLN A 204 -8.62 1.84 21.72
C GLN A 204 -7.83 0.54 21.69
N LEU A 205 -6.50 0.63 21.73
CA LEU A 205 -5.59 -0.52 21.78
C LEU A 205 -4.86 -0.59 23.12
N ASP A 206 -4.54 -1.81 23.55
CA ASP A 206 -3.68 -2.03 24.70
C ASP A 206 -2.28 -1.42 24.47
N PRO A 207 -1.66 -0.84 25.49
CA PRO A 207 -0.35 -0.21 25.36
C PRO A 207 0.76 -1.22 25.01
N PRO A 208 1.73 -0.84 24.14
CA PRO A 208 2.87 -1.70 23.77
C PRO A 208 3.68 -2.21 24.97
N LYS A 209 3.85 -1.40 26.03
CA LYS A 209 4.56 -1.79 27.24
C LYS A 209 3.99 -3.06 27.88
N LEU A 210 2.67 -3.10 28.07
CA LEU A 210 2.01 -4.24 28.72
C LEU A 210 2.12 -5.49 27.85
N ILE A 211 2.03 -5.36 26.52
CA ILE A 211 2.26 -6.47 25.59
C ILE A 211 3.66 -7.06 25.81
N MET A 212 4.69 -6.21 25.86
CA MET A 212 6.08 -6.65 26.11
C MET A 212 6.28 -7.29 27.49
N GLU A 213 5.55 -6.86 28.52
CA GLU A 213 5.58 -7.46 29.85
C GLU A 213 4.86 -8.82 29.88
N TRP A 214 3.77 -8.95 29.14
CA TRP A 214 3.01 -10.19 28.98
C TRP A 214 3.74 -11.24 28.14
N LEU A 215 4.67 -10.83 27.29
CA LEU A 215 5.57 -11.71 26.53
C LEU A 215 6.84 -12.13 27.30
N ASN A 216 7.10 -11.52 28.47
CA ASN A 216 8.33 -11.72 29.23
C ASN A 216 8.29 -13.01 30.06
N ILE A 217 8.79 -14.11 29.49
CA ILE A 217 8.81 -15.44 30.13
C ILE A 217 9.59 -15.44 31.46
N ASP A 218 10.64 -14.62 31.58
CA ASP A 218 11.45 -14.53 32.80
C ASP A 218 10.69 -13.95 34.01
N ASN A 219 9.57 -13.27 33.77
CA ASN A 219 8.73 -12.71 34.82
C ASN A 219 7.38 -13.43 34.90
N ALA A 220 7.33 -14.52 35.67
CA ALA A 220 6.13 -15.32 35.86
C ALA A 220 4.93 -14.54 36.44
N ASP A 221 5.16 -13.41 37.12
CA ASP A 221 4.08 -12.59 37.68
C ASP A 221 3.37 -11.75 36.59
N THR A 222 4.05 -11.45 35.48
CA THR A 222 3.48 -10.67 34.37
C THR A 222 3.28 -11.47 33.10
N TYR A 223 4.00 -12.58 32.89
CA TYR A 223 3.87 -13.42 31.71
C TYR A 223 2.41 -13.89 31.54
N ASP A 224 1.76 -13.40 30.48
CA ASP A 224 0.37 -13.70 30.15
C ASP A 224 0.24 -13.74 28.62
N PRO A 225 0.66 -14.86 27.99
CA PRO A 225 0.74 -14.95 26.54
C PRO A 225 -0.63 -14.80 25.88
N VAL A 226 -1.71 -15.09 26.62
CA VAL A 226 -3.08 -14.95 26.13
C VAL A 226 -3.49 -13.48 26.08
N ARG A 227 -3.14 -12.67 27.10
CA ARG A 227 -3.35 -11.21 27.03
C ARG A 227 -2.53 -10.58 25.91
N ALA A 228 -1.26 -10.96 25.78
CA ALA A 228 -0.39 -10.48 24.69
C ALA A 228 -1.02 -10.74 23.31
N GLN A 229 -1.52 -11.96 23.08
CA GLN A 229 -2.13 -12.32 21.81
C GLN A 229 -3.39 -11.51 21.48
N ASN A 230 -4.23 -11.22 22.48
CA ASN A 230 -5.45 -10.45 22.27
C ASN A 230 -5.17 -9.00 21.95
N ALA A 231 -4.27 -8.40 22.74
CA ALA A 231 -3.79 -7.05 22.49
C ALA A 231 -3.23 -6.96 21.07
N TRP A 232 -2.39 -7.93 20.68
CA TRP A 232 -1.80 -7.99 19.35
C TRP A 232 -2.83 -8.11 18.22
N GLN A 233 -3.89 -8.91 18.37
CA GLN A 233 -4.95 -8.93 17.36
C GLN A 233 -5.56 -7.53 17.16
N GLY A 234 -5.72 -6.74 18.22
CA GLY A 234 -6.21 -5.36 18.12
C GLY A 234 -5.39 -4.53 17.14
N TYR A 235 -4.06 -4.62 17.26
CA TYR A 235 -3.14 -3.99 16.31
C TYR A 235 -3.29 -4.57 14.91
N VAL A 236 -3.26 -5.90 14.75
CA VAL A 236 -3.41 -6.57 13.45
C VAL A 236 -4.69 -6.14 12.74
N ASN A 237 -5.82 -6.07 13.43
CA ASN A 237 -7.11 -5.66 12.87
C ASN A 237 -7.11 -4.23 12.30
N TYR A 238 -6.31 -3.34 12.88
CA TYR A 238 -6.30 -1.94 12.51
C TYR A 238 -5.21 -1.62 11.47
N PHE A 239 -4.02 -2.20 11.63
CA PHE A 239 -2.81 -1.76 10.91
C PHE A 239 -2.34 -2.71 9.80
N LYS A 240 -2.89 -3.93 9.66
CA LYS A 240 -2.36 -4.88 8.66
C LYS A 240 -2.49 -4.43 7.21
N ASP A 241 -3.47 -3.57 6.92
CA ASP A 241 -3.66 -2.96 5.60
C ASP A 241 -3.08 -1.54 5.52
N LYS A 242 -2.23 -1.16 6.51
CA LYS A 242 -1.55 0.13 6.58
C LYS A 242 -0.05 -0.05 6.46
N SER A 243 0.55 0.79 5.63
CA SER A 243 1.98 0.99 5.54
C SER A 243 2.53 1.56 6.86
N PHE A 244 3.84 1.49 7.03
CA PHE A 244 4.52 1.95 8.22
C PHE A 244 4.31 3.46 8.41
N ILE A 245 4.39 4.25 7.33
CA ILE A 245 4.10 5.69 7.39
C ILE A 245 2.63 5.99 7.75
N GLU A 246 1.66 5.25 7.22
CA GLU A 246 0.24 5.43 7.59
C GLU A 246 0.00 5.13 9.07
N GLY A 247 0.62 4.08 9.61
CA GLY A 247 0.52 3.79 11.04
C GLY A 247 1.19 4.86 11.92
N ILE A 248 2.33 5.43 11.49
CA ILE A 248 2.93 6.59 12.15
C ILE A 248 1.97 7.78 12.13
N ILE A 249 1.32 8.06 11.01
CA ILE A 249 0.36 9.16 10.88
C ILE A 249 -0.84 8.96 11.82
N ASP A 250 -1.38 7.76 11.92
CA ASP A 250 -2.52 7.46 12.80
C ASP A 250 -2.18 7.53 14.28
N VAL A 251 -0.95 7.19 14.67
CA VAL A 251 -0.53 7.19 16.08
C VAL A 251 -0.03 8.57 16.51
N PHE A 252 0.82 9.23 15.71
CA PHE A 252 1.59 10.39 16.15
C PHE A 252 1.13 11.71 15.56
N CYS A 253 0.49 11.72 14.39
CA CYS A 253 0.02 12.96 13.74
C CYS A 253 -1.42 13.33 14.14
N GLN A 254 -2.04 12.60 15.06
CA GLN A 254 -3.42 12.80 15.50
C GLN A 254 -3.53 13.58 16.83
N PRO A 255 -4.69 14.19 17.15
CA PRO A 255 -4.88 14.92 18.41
C PRO A 255 -4.67 14.09 19.69
N PHE A 256 -4.77 12.76 19.57
CA PHE A 256 -4.63 11.81 20.69
C PHE A 256 -3.22 11.18 20.75
N ALA A 257 -2.22 11.82 20.14
CA ALA A 257 -0.85 11.33 20.13
C ALA A 257 -0.35 10.98 21.55
N PRO A 258 0.42 9.89 21.71
CA PRO A 258 0.99 9.51 23.00
C PRO A 258 1.77 10.66 23.64
N LYS A 259 1.74 10.73 24.97
CA LYS A 259 2.54 11.68 25.75
C LYS A 259 4.02 11.43 25.49
N THR A 260 4.82 12.50 25.47
CA THR A 260 6.27 12.37 25.42
C THR A 260 6.80 11.74 26.72
N TYR A 261 7.85 10.92 26.60
CA TYR A 261 8.56 10.34 27.74
C TYR A 261 10.07 10.54 27.61
N ASN A 262 10.63 11.28 28.56
CA ASN A 262 12.06 11.47 28.66
C ASN A 262 12.66 10.33 29.48
N THR A 263 13.35 9.41 28.81
CA THR A 263 13.95 8.23 29.44
C THR A 263 15.17 8.55 30.30
N GLN A 264 15.75 9.76 30.24
CA GLN A 264 16.86 10.14 31.12
C GLN A 264 16.38 10.57 32.50
N THR A 265 15.39 11.47 32.50
CA THR A 265 14.82 12.04 33.73
C THR A 265 13.71 11.16 34.30
N GLU A 266 13.27 10.16 33.52
CA GLU A 266 12.12 9.29 33.80
C GLU A 266 10.81 10.10 33.97
N GLN A 267 10.70 11.23 33.28
CA GLN A 267 9.57 12.15 33.38
C GLN A 267 8.67 12.08 32.13
N TRP A 268 7.36 12.08 32.39
CA TRP A 268 6.33 12.26 31.38
C TRP A 268 6.17 13.75 31.05
N GLY A 269 6.10 14.06 29.76
CA GLY A 269 5.74 15.37 29.25
C GLY A 269 4.30 15.41 28.70
N ASP A 270 3.97 16.50 28.03
CA ASP A 270 2.71 16.65 27.30
C ASP A 270 2.76 15.85 25.99
N SER A 271 1.59 15.58 25.41
CA SER A 271 1.48 15.02 24.06
C SER A 271 2.07 15.97 23.02
N TYR A 272 2.84 15.41 22.10
CA TYR A 272 3.37 16.13 20.94
C TYR A 272 2.79 15.52 19.67
N GLN A 273 1.89 16.26 19.03
CA GLN A 273 1.34 15.89 17.73
C GLN A 273 2.38 16.19 16.65
N TRP A 274 2.86 15.15 15.98
CA TRP A 274 3.87 15.26 14.93
C TRP A 274 3.34 16.08 13.76
N LYS A 275 4.21 16.94 13.21
CA LYS A 275 3.91 17.77 12.04
C LYS A 275 4.19 17.00 10.78
N TYR A 276 3.16 16.85 9.94
CA TYR A 276 3.29 16.27 8.62
C TYR A 276 3.70 17.34 7.58
N PRO A 277 4.70 17.08 6.71
CA PRO A 277 5.56 15.88 6.67
C PRO A 277 6.83 15.97 7.54
N GLN A 278 7.15 17.12 8.13
CA GLN A 278 8.50 17.43 8.63
C GLN A 278 9.00 16.50 9.74
N ASP A 279 8.15 16.12 10.69
CA ASP A 279 8.56 15.25 11.80
C ASP A 279 8.68 13.78 11.38
N ILE A 280 7.93 13.37 10.34
CA ILE A 280 8.08 12.05 9.73
C ILE A 280 9.42 11.95 9.01
N GLU A 281 9.85 12.99 8.28
CA GLU A 281 11.15 12.99 7.61
C GLU A 281 12.32 12.90 8.60
N LYS A 282 12.23 13.60 9.73
CA LYS A 282 13.19 13.51 10.83
C LYS A 282 13.22 12.09 11.40
N PHE A 283 12.06 11.51 11.72
CA PHE A 283 11.95 10.13 12.18
C PHE A 283 12.55 9.16 11.16
N GLY A 284 12.25 9.31 9.87
CA GLY A 284 12.81 8.48 8.81
C GLY A 284 14.33 8.60 8.69
N THR A 285 14.90 9.77 9.01
CA THR A 285 16.36 9.98 9.00
C THR A 285 17.04 9.23 10.14
N ILE A 286 16.49 9.26 11.36
CA ILE A 286 17.17 8.71 12.56
C ILE A 286 16.72 7.28 12.93
N GLY A 287 15.50 6.92 12.57
CA GLY A 287 14.84 5.64 12.88
C GLY A 287 14.73 5.33 14.37
N THR A 288 14.40 4.08 14.69
CA THR A 288 14.27 3.53 16.06
C THR A 288 15.60 3.22 16.75
N GLY A 289 16.73 3.73 16.23
CA GLY A 289 18.07 3.43 16.77
C GLY A 289 18.78 2.24 16.13
N ILE A 290 18.37 1.85 14.93
CA ILE A 290 19.06 0.87 14.08
C ILE A 290 19.58 1.45 12.76
N GLY A 291 19.56 2.78 12.62
CA GLY A 291 19.83 3.53 11.39
C GLY A 291 18.57 4.21 10.86
N GLY A 292 18.71 5.05 9.83
CA GLY A 292 17.58 5.71 9.17
C GLY A 292 16.65 4.70 8.52
N GLN A 293 15.34 4.82 8.80
CA GLN A 293 14.29 3.90 8.37
C GLN A 293 13.38 4.44 7.26
N TYR A 294 13.72 5.60 6.69
CA TYR A 294 13.00 6.19 5.55
C TYR A 294 12.65 5.16 4.44
N PRO A 295 13.57 4.32 3.94
CA PRO A 295 13.23 3.35 2.89
C PRO A 295 12.26 2.24 3.34
N LEU A 296 11.95 2.12 4.64
CA LEU A 296 11.03 1.11 5.16
C LEU A 296 9.59 1.64 5.29
N PHE A 297 9.30 2.90 4.93
CA PHE A 297 7.96 3.49 5.12
C PHE A 297 6.83 2.76 4.38
N ASP A 298 7.13 2.04 3.30
CA ASP A 298 6.14 1.30 2.51
C ASP A 298 5.86 -0.13 3.02
N ILE A 299 6.66 -0.65 3.95
CA ILE A 299 6.36 -1.96 4.57
C ILE A 299 5.15 -1.83 5.50
N SER A 300 4.53 -2.94 5.91
CA SER A 300 3.41 -2.89 6.85
C SER A 300 3.83 -2.33 8.21
N PHE A 301 2.99 -1.48 8.83
CA PHE A 301 3.20 -1.03 10.21
C PHE A 301 3.27 -2.21 11.19
N ILE A 302 2.49 -3.27 10.92
CA ILE A 302 2.50 -4.51 11.71
C ILE A 302 3.85 -5.21 11.61
N CYS A 303 4.51 -5.19 10.43
CA CYS A 303 5.84 -5.73 10.26
C CYS A 303 6.86 -5.07 11.21
N LEU A 304 6.90 -3.73 11.22
CA LEU A 304 7.86 -3.03 12.07
C LEU A 304 7.52 -3.14 13.56
N LEU A 305 6.23 -3.03 13.92
CA LEU A 305 5.81 -3.11 15.31
C LEU A 305 6.17 -4.45 15.96
N ARG A 306 6.21 -5.55 15.18
CA ARG A 306 6.76 -6.83 15.67
C ARG A 306 8.20 -6.71 16.13
N PHE A 307 9.05 -5.99 15.40
CA PHE A 307 10.46 -5.85 15.76
C PHE A 307 10.61 -5.12 17.09
N THR A 308 9.80 -4.09 17.32
CA THR A 308 9.78 -3.37 18.58
C THR A 308 9.23 -4.24 19.72
N LEU A 309 8.06 -4.87 19.56
CA LEU A 309 7.43 -5.68 20.61
C LEU A 309 8.22 -6.95 20.97
N ASN A 310 8.91 -7.55 20.00
CA ASN A 310 9.78 -8.70 20.21
C ASN A 310 11.19 -8.29 20.68
N LYS A 311 11.42 -6.99 20.92
CA LYS A 311 12.72 -6.42 21.35
C LYS A 311 13.87 -6.75 20.42
N LEU A 312 13.58 -6.95 19.13
CA LEU A 312 14.58 -7.29 18.13
C LEU A 312 15.51 -6.12 17.84
N GLU A 313 15.11 -4.90 18.16
CA GLU A 313 15.91 -3.70 17.95
C GLU A 313 16.80 -3.36 19.16
N GLU A 314 16.85 -4.20 20.20
CA GLU A 314 17.50 -3.91 21.49
C GLU A 314 18.77 -4.76 21.75
N ASN A 315 19.75 -4.17 22.46
CA ASN A 315 20.93 -4.86 23.04
C ASN A 315 21.68 -5.84 22.13
N HIS A 316 21.86 -5.46 20.86
CA HIS A 316 22.51 -6.30 19.87
C HIS A 316 23.95 -6.67 20.28
N ALA A 317 24.25 -7.95 20.15
CA ALA A 317 25.60 -8.50 20.20
C ALA A 317 26.21 -8.60 18.80
N LEU A 318 27.54 -8.77 18.75
CA LEU A 318 28.30 -9.08 17.55
C LEU A 318 29.00 -10.43 17.72
N ILE A 319 28.98 -11.29 16.70
CA ILE A 319 29.74 -12.54 16.70
C ILE A 319 31.15 -12.22 16.17
N VAL A 320 32.14 -12.16 17.06
CA VAL A 320 33.49 -11.67 16.73
C VAL A 320 34.35 -12.71 16.01
N THR A 321 33.90 -13.96 15.95
CA THR A 321 34.50 -15.02 15.12
C THR A 321 33.91 -15.10 13.71
N GLY A 322 33.10 -14.10 13.32
CA GLY A 322 32.31 -14.12 12.09
C GLY A 322 31.02 -14.92 12.28
N THR A 323 29.94 -14.48 11.64
CA THR A 323 28.66 -15.20 11.61
C THR A 323 28.81 -16.62 11.03
N ASP A 324 29.63 -16.80 9.99
CA ASP A 324 29.90 -18.11 9.40
C ASP A 324 30.40 -19.16 10.41
N SER A 325 31.09 -18.76 11.48
CA SER A 325 31.55 -19.66 12.55
C SER A 325 30.42 -20.48 13.21
N VAL A 326 29.23 -19.91 13.36
CA VAL A 326 28.06 -20.62 13.90
C VAL A 326 27.49 -21.60 12.87
N ALA A 327 27.38 -21.17 11.62
CA ALA A 327 26.89 -22.03 10.54
C ALA A 327 27.83 -23.23 10.32
N ASP A 328 29.14 -22.99 10.32
CA ASP A 328 30.15 -24.03 10.20
C ASP A 328 30.15 -24.97 11.41
N ALA A 329 30.00 -24.44 12.62
CA ALA A 329 29.88 -25.27 13.82
C ALA A 329 28.64 -26.18 13.78
N LEU A 330 27.49 -25.69 13.33
CA LEU A 330 26.29 -26.52 13.10
C LEU A 330 26.54 -27.58 12.01
N ALA A 331 27.22 -27.20 10.93
CA ALA A 331 27.54 -28.11 9.84
C ALA A 331 28.52 -29.22 10.26
N ASP A 332 29.51 -28.89 11.10
CA ASP A 332 30.63 -29.76 11.47
C ASP A 332 30.49 -30.47 12.81
N PHE A 333 29.40 -30.23 13.54
CA PHE A 333 29.15 -30.88 14.82
C PHE A 333 29.13 -32.41 14.69
N ASP A 334 29.97 -33.08 15.49
CA ASP A 334 30.19 -34.52 15.41
C ASP A 334 29.15 -35.35 16.21
N PHE A 335 28.21 -35.93 15.48
CA PHE A 335 27.24 -36.92 15.95
C PHE A 335 27.75 -38.35 15.76
N ASN A 336 28.79 -38.72 16.52
CA ASN A 336 29.41 -40.06 16.53
C ASN A 336 30.00 -40.48 15.16
N GLY A 337 30.87 -39.63 14.62
CA GLY A 337 31.53 -39.80 13.34
C GLY A 337 30.73 -39.33 12.13
N LYS A 338 29.65 -38.56 12.34
CA LYS A 338 28.78 -38.02 11.28
C LYS A 338 28.52 -36.55 11.52
N LYS A 339 28.61 -35.76 10.46
CA LYS A 339 28.40 -34.32 10.48
C LYS A 339 27.33 -33.95 9.47
N VAL A 340 26.59 -32.86 9.71
CA VAL A 340 25.60 -32.37 8.75
C VAL A 340 26.26 -32.09 7.39
N ARG A 341 27.50 -31.58 7.40
CA ARG A 341 28.31 -31.31 6.20
C ARG A 341 28.47 -32.53 5.29
N ASP A 342 28.52 -33.75 5.84
CA ASP A 342 28.62 -35.00 5.05
C ASP A 342 27.36 -35.26 4.19
N PHE A 343 26.25 -34.61 4.53
CA PHE A 343 24.96 -34.72 3.86
C PHE A 343 24.64 -33.52 2.96
N VAL A 344 25.53 -32.52 2.89
CA VAL A 344 25.38 -31.34 2.03
C VAL A 344 26.00 -31.59 0.65
N GLU A 345 25.23 -31.34 -0.40
CA GLU A 345 25.68 -31.35 -1.79
C GLU A 345 25.73 -29.90 -2.29
N LEU A 346 26.95 -29.34 -2.29
CA LEU A 346 27.23 -27.98 -2.79
C LEU A 346 27.15 -27.94 -4.32
N ASN A 347 27.01 -26.73 -4.87
CA ASN A 347 26.92 -26.47 -6.31
C ASN A 347 25.83 -27.29 -7.03
N THR A 348 24.76 -27.62 -6.32
CA THR A 348 23.68 -28.49 -6.79
C THR A 348 22.34 -27.76 -6.81
N PRO A 349 22.13 -26.83 -7.77
CA PRO A 349 20.87 -26.11 -7.88
C PRO A 349 19.74 -27.04 -8.31
N ILE A 350 18.69 -27.12 -7.49
CA ILE A 350 17.44 -27.79 -7.83
C ILE A 350 16.54 -26.82 -8.60
N GLN A 351 15.99 -27.26 -9.73
CA GLN A 351 15.16 -26.41 -10.60
C GLN A 351 13.76 -26.95 -10.89
N HIS A 352 13.53 -28.25 -10.65
CA HIS A 352 12.21 -28.82 -10.82
C HIS A 352 11.91 -29.83 -9.72
N ILE A 353 10.67 -29.78 -9.23
CA ILE A 353 10.10 -30.73 -8.29
C ILE A 353 9.03 -31.49 -9.06
N ILE A 354 9.15 -32.81 -9.14
CA ILE A 354 8.24 -33.64 -9.94
C ILE A 354 7.61 -34.71 -9.04
N PRO A 355 6.29 -34.70 -8.86
CA PRO A 355 5.59 -35.80 -8.20
C PRO A 355 5.72 -37.09 -9.03
N GLN A 356 5.98 -38.22 -8.38
CA GLN A 356 5.94 -39.54 -9.04
C GLN A 356 4.49 -40.00 -9.22
N ASP A 357 4.27 -41.03 -10.07
CA ASP A 357 2.94 -41.47 -10.55
C ASP A 357 1.87 -41.69 -9.45
N ASP A 358 2.28 -42.05 -8.23
CA ASP A 358 1.37 -42.32 -7.11
C ASP A 358 1.27 -41.18 -6.09
N GLY A 359 2.00 -40.07 -6.32
CA GLY A 359 2.03 -38.89 -5.45
C GLY A 359 2.71 -39.08 -4.11
N LYS A 360 3.22 -40.28 -3.81
CA LYS A 360 3.80 -40.58 -2.49
C LYS A 360 5.23 -40.11 -2.36
N LYS A 361 5.88 -39.84 -3.48
CA LYS A 361 7.30 -39.52 -3.59
C LYS A 361 7.55 -38.43 -4.61
N LEU A 362 8.64 -37.70 -4.42
CA LEU A 362 9.10 -36.64 -5.31
C LEU A 362 10.43 -37.01 -5.97
N THR A 363 10.63 -36.46 -7.16
CA THR A 363 11.89 -36.45 -7.89
C THR A 363 12.35 -35.00 -8.07
N LEU A 364 13.60 -34.71 -7.74
CA LEU A 364 14.25 -33.42 -7.93
C LEU A 364 15.11 -33.47 -9.17
N LYS A 365 15.05 -32.41 -9.99
CA LYS A 365 15.87 -32.28 -11.19
C LYS A 365 16.62 -30.97 -11.23
N SER A 366 17.76 -31.00 -11.91
CA SER A 366 18.55 -29.83 -12.30
C SER A 366 17.97 -29.15 -13.54
N ASN A 367 18.56 -28.01 -13.93
CA ASN A 367 18.18 -27.25 -15.13
C ASN A 367 18.24 -28.08 -16.42
N SER A 368 19.23 -28.96 -16.56
CA SER A 368 19.37 -29.80 -17.75
C SER A 368 18.34 -30.93 -17.82
N GLY A 369 17.41 -31.00 -16.85
CA GLY A 369 16.42 -32.06 -16.73
C GLY A 369 16.99 -33.37 -16.19
N ASN A 370 18.24 -33.38 -15.74
CA ASN A 370 18.86 -34.55 -15.11
C ASN A 370 18.28 -34.73 -13.71
N GLU A 371 17.94 -35.97 -13.37
CA GLU A 371 17.58 -36.38 -12.02
C GLU A 371 18.75 -36.16 -11.06
N VAL A 372 18.48 -35.40 -10.00
CA VAL A 372 19.41 -35.16 -8.90
C VAL A 372 19.09 -36.12 -7.75
N ALA A 373 17.80 -36.30 -7.45
CA ALA A 373 17.35 -37.21 -6.41
C ALA A 373 15.93 -37.71 -6.70
N SER A 374 15.67 -38.99 -6.40
CA SER A 374 14.35 -39.61 -6.47
C SER A 374 13.84 -40.06 -5.10
N ASP A 375 12.60 -40.54 -5.06
CA ASP A 375 12.02 -41.27 -3.92
C ASP A 375 11.93 -40.46 -2.63
N ILE A 376 11.72 -39.14 -2.73
CA ILE A 376 11.67 -38.24 -1.57
C ILE A 376 10.27 -38.23 -0.95
N ASN A 377 10.19 -38.53 0.34
CA ASN A 377 8.95 -38.50 1.12
C ASN A 377 8.65 -37.10 1.67
N HIS A 378 9.69 -36.42 2.15
CA HIS A 378 9.60 -35.10 2.77
C HIS A 378 10.56 -34.13 2.08
N LEU A 379 10.03 -33.02 1.59
CA LEU A 379 10.79 -31.94 0.98
C LEU A 379 10.69 -30.69 1.85
N VAL A 380 11.82 -30.12 2.25
CA VAL A 380 11.88 -28.83 2.92
C VAL A 380 12.45 -27.79 1.98
N MET A 381 11.71 -26.69 1.83
CA MET A 381 12.12 -25.50 1.10
C MET A 381 12.77 -24.54 2.08
N ALA A 382 14.11 -24.53 2.12
CA ALA A 382 14.93 -23.65 2.96
C ALA A 382 15.55 -22.47 2.17
N THR A 383 14.95 -22.13 1.03
CA THR A 383 15.32 -21.01 0.17
C THR A 383 14.49 -19.76 0.51
N THR A 384 14.80 -18.63 -0.11
CA THR A 384 13.82 -17.53 -0.16
C THR A 384 12.60 -17.95 -0.97
N HIS A 385 11.42 -17.37 -0.70
CA HIS A 385 10.21 -17.61 -1.49
C HIS A 385 10.38 -17.17 -2.95
N ARG A 386 11.07 -16.05 -3.19
CA ARG A 386 11.39 -15.57 -4.54
C ARG A 386 12.35 -16.49 -5.30
N SER A 387 13.28 -17.17 -4.61
CA SER A 387 14.12 -18.20 -5.25
C SER A 387 13.36 -19.49 -5.53
N ALA A 388 12.44 -19.89 -4.65
CA ALA A 388 11.55 -21.02 -4.91
C ALA A 388 10.70 -20.78 -6.18
N GLU A 389 10.22 -19.56 -6.39
CA GLU A 389 9.51 -19.19 -7.62
C GLU A 389 10.43 -19.12 -8.84
N ILE A 390 11.44 -18.24 -8.81
CA ILE A 390 12.23 -17.88 -10.00
C ILE A 390 13.26 -18.96 -10.34
N SER A 391 14.04 -19.40 -9.36
CA SER A 391 15.16 -20.32 -9.57
C SER A 391 14.69 -21.76 -9.67
N MET A 392 13.68 -22.13 -8.87
CA MET A 392 13.18 -23.49 -8.76
C MET A 392 11.91 -23.77 -9.55
N HIS A 393 11.37 -22.76 -10.24
CA HIS A 393 10.16 -22.87 -11.06
C HIS A 393 9.02 -23.61 -10.33
N ILE A 394 8.80 -23.34 -9.04
CA ILE A 394 7.81 -24.09 -8.24
C ILE A 394 6.40 -24.03 -8.85
N ASP A 395 6.10 -22.97 -9.59
CA ASP A 395 4.88 -22.78 -10.35
C ASP A 395 4.67 -23.79 -11.48
N SER A 396 5.75 -24.36 -12.00
CA SER A 396 5.68 -25.39 -13.05
C SER A 396 4.92 -26.64 -12.60
N LEU A 397 4.81 -26.88 -11.29
CA LEU A 397 3.92 -27.91 -10.72
C LEU A 397 2.47 -27.79 -11.25
N TRP A 398 2.04 -26.59 -11.64
CA TRP A 398 0.68 -26.29 -12.09
C TRP A 398 0.49 -26.31 -13.62
N SER A 399 1.55 -26.57 -14.40
CA SER A 399 1.54 -26.56 -15.86
C SER A 399 0.97 -27.87 -16.46
N SER A 400 -0.37 -27.97 -16.47
CA SER A 400 -1.22 -28.90 -17.23
C SER A 400 -0.74 -30.37 -17.44
N LYS A 401 -0.93 -31.20 -16.40
CA LYS A 401 -1.39 -32.63 -16.42
C LYS A 401 -1.61 -33.16 -14.99
N ASP A 402 -0.91 -32.58 -14.00
CA ASP A 402 -0.86 -33.07 -12.61
C ASP A 402 -1.44 -32.08 -11.57
N LYS A 403 -2.39 -31.22 -11.96
CA LYS A 403 -2.96 -30.16 -11.11
C LYS A 403 -3.48 -30.67 -9.75
N ALA A 404 -4.12 -31.84 -9.72
CA ALA A 404 -4.61 -32.44 -8.48
C ALA A 404 -3.46 -32.84 -7.52
N MET A 405 -2.33 -33.27 -8.08
CA MET A 405 -1.14 -33.60 -7.30
C MET A 405 -0.43 -32.34 -6.82
N ALA A 406 -0.35 -31.32 -7.67
CA ALA A 406 0.17 -30.00 -7.29
C ALA A 406 -0.63 -29.39 -6.14
N GLU A 407 -1.96 -29.43 -6.19
CA GLU A 407 -2.84 -28.95 -5.11
C GLU A 407 -2.61 -29.70 -3.78
N THR A 408 -2.23 -30.99 -3.85
CA THR A 408 -1.95 -31.80 -2.67
C THR A 408 -0.61 -31.41 -2.02
N LEU A 409 0.40 -31.06 -2.83
CA LEU A 409 1.74 -30.71 -2.36
C LEU A 409 1.88 -29.25 -1.93
N LEU A 410 1.41 -28.34 -2.79
CA LEU A 410 1.44 -26.91 -2.58
C LEU A 410 0.09 -26.34 -3.03
N PRO A 411 -0.91 -26.25 -2.13
CA PRO A 411 -2.22 -25.68 -2.45
C PRO A 411 -2.14 -24.30 -3.10
N MET A 412 -3.12 -23.96 -3.95
CA MET A 412 -3.07 -22.72 -4.76
C MET A 412 -2.86 -21.47 -3.90
N ALA A 413 -3.53 -21.38 -2.74
CA ALA A 413 -3.40 -20.23 -1.84
C ALA A 413 -1.96 -20.06 -1.30
N LYS A 414 -1.22 -21.15 -1.07
CA LYS A 414 0.18 -21.09 -0.65
C LYS A 414 1.11 -20.79 -1.82
N ARG A 415 0.81 -21.31 -3.01
CA ARG A 415 1.52 -20.92 -4.24
C ARG A 415 1.39 -19.41 -4.48
N GLN A 416 0.18 -18.86 -4.36
CA GLN A 416 -0.04 -17.41 -4.46
C GLN A 416 0.75 -16.63 -3.40
N ALA A 417 0.79 -17.13 -2.15
CA ALA A 417 1.61 -16.52 -1.10
C ALA A 417 3.10 -16.53 -1.45
N VAL A 418 3.65 -17.63 -2.00
CA VAL A 418 5.05 -17.70 -2.44
C VAL A 418 5.36 -16.66 -3.53
N THR A 419 4.45 -16.45 -4.49
CA THR A 419 4.61 -15.47 -5.58
C THR A 419 4.46 -14.02 -5.12
N ASN A 420 3.51 -13.74 -4.23
CA ASN A 420 3.09 -12.36 -3.94
C ASN A 420 3.73 -11.75 -2.69
N LEU A 421 4.31 -12.55 -1.80
CA LEU A 421 4.94 -12.02 -0.58
C LEU A 421 6.16 -11.16 -0.95
N HIS A 422 6.29 -9.98 -0.34
CA HIS A 422 7.43 -9.09 -0.60
C HIS A 422 8.74 -9.66 -0.02
N ILE A 423 9.84 -9.35 -0.70
CA ILE A 423 11.21 -9.59 -0.20
C ILE A 423 11.99 -8.30 -0.44
N ALA A 424 12.50 -7.76 0.65
CA ALA A 424 13.22 -6.52 0.69
C ALA A 424 14.54 -6.62 -0.06
N GLN A 425 14.93 -5.50 -0.66
CA GLN A 425 16.27 -5.33 -1.22
C GLN A 425 17.22 -4.79 -0.16
N SER A 426 18.51 -5.12 -0.27
CA SER A 426 19.51 -4.57 0.62
C SER A 426 20.92 -4.63 0.04
N SER A 427 21.63 -3.52 0.23
CA SER A 427 23.02 -3.35 -0.19
C SER A 427 23.92 -3.02 0.99
N LYS A 428 25.14 -3.56 0.97
CA LYS A 428 26.20 -3.23 1.94
C LYS A 428 27.53 -2.97 1.25
N PHE A 429 28.30 -2.04 1.80
CA PHE A 429 29.67 -1.74 1.39
C PHE A 429 30.61 -1.74 2.59
N PHE A 430 31.59 -2.64 2.60
CA PHE A 430 32.58 -2.76 3.67
C PHE A 430 33.97 -2.37 3.20
N LEU A 431 34.77 -1.83 4.13
CA LEU A 431 36.15 -1.42 3.92
C LEU A 431 36.99 -1.77 5.15
N LYS A 432 38.20 -2.27 4.91
CA LYS A 432 39.23 -2.45 5.93
C LYS A 432 39.97 -1.13 6.17
N ILE A 433 40.09 -0.74 7.43
CA ILE A 433 40.62 0.57 7.85
C ILE A 433 41.48 0.43 9.11
N LYS A 434 42.25 1.47 9.44
CA LYS A 434 42.86 1.60 10.76
C LYS A 434 41.84 2.13 11.79
N PRO A 435 41.69 1.51 12.97
CA PRO A 435 40.70 1.94 13.95
C PRO A 435 41.12 3.25 14.64
N TRP A 436 40.33 4.31 14.46
CA TRP A 436 40.62 5.62 15.09
C TRP A 436 40.01 5.80 16.49
N TRP A 437 39.14 4.89 16.91
CA TRP A 437 38.38 4.95 18.18
C TRP A 437 39.08 4.26 19.35
N GLN A 438 40.18 3.55 19.10
CA GLN A 438 40.90 2.82 20.15
C GLN A 438 41.55 3.77 21.17
N GLY A 439 41.45 3.41 22.45
CA GLY A 439 42.07 4.11 23.58
C GLY A 439 41.23 5.26 24.15
N GLU A 440 41.44 5.54 25.44
CA GLU A 440 40.63 6.50 26.22
C GLU A 440 40.61 7.92 25.63
N ALA A 441 41.70 8.36 24.99
CA ALA A 441 41.78 9.68 24.36
C ALA A 441 40.87 9.84 23.12
N ASN A 442 40.39 8.73 22.56
CA ASN A 442 39.61 8.68 21.33
C ASN A 442 38.15 8.26 21.55
N LYS A 443 37.73 8.06 22.81
CA LYS A 443 36.39 7.55 23.16
C LYS A 443 35.23 8.41 22.65
N ASP A 444 35.50 9.70 22.41
CA ASP A 444 34.49 10.66 21.95
C ASP A 444 34.43 10.79 20.42
N ARG A 445 35.25 10.04 19.68
CA ARG A 445 35.28 10.09 18.20
C ARG A 445 34.10 9.34 17.60
N VAL A 446 33.52 9.92 16.55
CA VAL A 446 32.39 9.36 15.78
C VAL A 446 32.71 7.93 15.32
N ARG A 447 31.76 7.02 15.58
CA ARG A 447 31.77 5.60 15.20
C ARG A 447 30.58 5.20 14.33
N CYS A 448 29.51 5.98 14.36
CA CYS A 448 28.34 5.83 13.49
C CYS A 448 28.03 7.13 12.79
N ILE A 449 27.59 7.05 11.53
CA ILE A 449 27.06 8.19 10.79
C ILE A 449 25.71 7.80 10.20
N THR A 450 24.69 8.62 10.42
CA THR A 450 23.40 8.52 9.74
C THR A 450 23.17 9.80 8.95
N THR A 451 22.82 9.67 7.67
CA THR A 451 22.73 10.79 6.75
C THR A 451 21.59 10.61 5.75
N ASP A 452 21.02 11.71 5.30
CA ASP A 452 20.07 11.80 4.19
C ASP A 452 20.74 11.75 2.79
N THR A 453 22.06 11.55 2.71
CA THR A 453 22.82 11.37 1.46
C THR A 453 22.84 9.91 0.99
N ALA A 454 23.54 9.62 -0.12
CA ALA A 454 23.60 8.28 -0.68
C ALA A 454 24.34 7.28 0.21
N MET A 455 25.26 7.75 1.07
CA MET A 455 25.93 6.91 2.07
C MET A 455 24.95 6.33 3.11
N ALA A 456 23.88 7.04 3.44
CA ALA A 456 22.81 6.68 4.37
C ALA A 456 23.26 6.26 5.79
N ASN A 457 23.84 5.07 5.97
CA ASN A 457 24.24 4.53 7.26
C ASN A 457 25.68 4.00 7.23
N PHE A 458 26.47 4.42 8.22
CA PHE A 458 27.88 4.08 8.41
C PHE A 458 28.10 3.50 9.81
N TYR A 459 28.89 2.43 9.92
CA TYR A 459 29.23 1.78 11.19
C TYR A 459 30.70 1.36 11.23
N THR A 460 31.35 1.50 12.39
CA THR A 460 32.65 0.87 12.67
C THR A 460 32.44 -0.43 13.44
N LEU A 461 32.97 -1.55 12.97
CA LEU A 461 32.86 -2.86 13.61
C LEU A 461 34.20 -3.28 14.21
N ASP A 462 34.15 -3.85 15.41
CA ASP A 462 35.32 -4.28 16.16
C ASP A 462 35.26 -5.79 16.42
N TYR A 463 36.08 -6.54 15.69
CA TYR A 463 36.21 -7.98 15.83
C TYR A 463 37.35 -8.37 16.78
N ASN A 464 38.34 -7.50 16.91
CA ASN A 464 39.50 -7.70 17.75
C ASN A 464 40.08 -6.35 18.17
N GLU A 465 39.82 -5.95 19.42
CA GLU A 465 40.24 -4.65 19.96
C GLU A 465 41.77 -4.43 19.98
N LYS A 466 42.56 -5.49 19.77
CA LYS A 466 44.04 -5.44 19.75
C LYS A 466 44.62 -5.37 18.35
N ASP A 467 43.79 -5.48 17.32
CA ASP A 467 44.26 -5.49 15.94
C ASP A 467 44.58 -4.07 15.45
N GLU A 468 45.54 -3.98 14.52
CA GLU A 468 45.92 -2.71 13.87
C GLU A 468 44.95 -2.34 12.73
N GLU A 469 44.13 -3.29 12.28
CA GLU A 469 43.09 -3.14 11.28
C GLU A 469 41.71 -3.47 11.86
N ALA A 470 40.68 -2.79 11.36
CA ALA A 470 39.29 -2.99 11.72
C ALA A 470 38.39 -2.81 10.50
N ILE A 471 37.08 -3.02 10.67
CA ILE A 471 36.11 -2.95 9.57
C ILE A 471 35.21 -1.73 9.70
N CYS A 472 34.99 -1.07 8.57
CA CYS A 472 33.97 -0.05 8.41
C CYS A 472 32.91 -0.55 7.42
N LEU A 473 31.65 -0.51 7.83
CA LEU A 473 30.49 -0.61 6.94
C LEU A 473 30.15 0.81 6.50
N LEU A 474 30.60 1.23 5.31
CA LEU A 474 30.42 2.60 4.82
C LEU A 474 28.99 2.91 4.41
N ASN A 475 28.28 1.90 3.91
CA ASN A 475 26.92 2.04 3.43
C ASN A 475 26.14 0.78 3.77
N TYR A 476 25.02 0.94 4.48
CA TYR A 476 24.03 -0.10 4.68
C TYR A 476 22.63 0.46 4.44
N VAL A 477 21.97 -0.07 3.41
CA VAL A 477 20.71 0.46 2.90
C VAL A 477 19.73 -0.67 2.55
N TRP A 478 18.46 -0.30 2.50
CA TRP A 478 17.32 -1.17 2.22
C TRP A 478 16.41 -0.56 1.16
N GLU A 479 15.59 -1.40 0.53
CA GLU A 479 14.56 -1.01 -0.45
C GLU A 479 15.08 0.00 -1.48
N ASP A 480 14.37 1.10 -1.74
CA ASP A 480 14.75 2.12 -2.72
C ASP A 480 16.19 2.65 -2.56
N PHE A 481 16.72 2.65 -1.33
CA PHE A 481 18.10 3.10 -1.12
C PHE A 481 19.12 2.04 -1.55
N SER A 482 18.75 0.76 -1.51
CA SER A 482 19.52 -0.34 -2.12
C SER A 482 19.54 -0.22 -3.65
N GLU A 483 18.43 0.14 -4.27
CA GLU A 483 18.38 0.42 -5.72
C GLU A 483 19.27 1.60 -6.10
N LYS A 484 19.31 2.66 -5.27
CA LYS A 484 20.26 3.77 -5.44
C LYS A 484 21.70 3.30 -5.34
N ALA A 485 22.03 2.47 -4.36
CA ALA A 485 23.38 1.94 -4.20
C ALA A 485 23.80 1.11 -5.42
N GLU A 486 22.90 0.26 -5.94
CA GLU A 486 23.11 -0.51 -7.17
C GLU A 486 23.46 0.41 -8.37
N ALA A 487 22.75 1.52 -8.52
CA ALA A 487 22.96 2.48 -9.61
C ALA A 487 24.28 3.27 -9.53
N LEU A 488 25.00 3.25 -8.40
CA LEU A 488 26.27 3.97 -8.23
C LEU A 488 27.47 3.31 -8.93
N GLY A 489 27.28 2.13 -9.50
CA GLY A 489 28.30 1.44 -10.29
C GLY A 489 29.12 0.43 -9.49
N GLU A 490 30.32 0.17 -10.01
CA GLU A 490 31.24 -0.87 -9.52
C GLU A 490 31.93 -0.47 -8.20
N LEU A 491 32.71 -1.38 -7.62
CA LEU A 491 33.29 -1.26 -6.26
C LEU A 491 33.95 0.10 -5.97
N ASP A 492 34.89 0.55 -6.81
CA ASP A 492 35.58 1.83 -6.59
C ASP A 492 34.70 3.04 -6.94
N GLU A 493 33.87 2.97 -7.98
CA GLU A 493 32.95 4.07 -8.34
C GLU A 493 31.98 4.39 -7.20
N ARG A 494 31.41 3.34 -6.59
CA ARG A 494 30.54 3.43 -5.43
C ARG A 494 31.29 3.99 -4.21
N TYR A 495 32.52 3.53 -3.98
CA TYR A 495 33.40 4.07 -2.94
C TYR A 495 33.69 5.56 -3.12
N GLN A 496 34.06 6.00 -4.31
CA GLN A 496 34.37 7.42 -4.57
C GLN A 496 33.17 8.32 -4.29
N ARG A 497 31.95 7.83 -4.56
CA ARG A 497 30.72 8.55 -4.19
C ARG A 497 30.57 8.67 -2.67
N PHE A 498 30.74 7.59 -1.92
CA PHE A 498 30.65 7.64 -0.46
C PHE A 498 31.78 8.46 0.18
N LEU A 499 32.99 8.40 -0.39
CA LEU A 499 34.11 9.22 0.02
C LEU A 499 33.84 10.72 -0.23
N ALA A 500 33.13 11.08 -1.29
CA ALA A 500 32.67 12.46 -1.52
C ALA A 500 31.66 12.92 -0.47
N ASP A 501 30.70 12.07 -0.09
CA ASP A 501 29.75 12.35 0.99
C ASP A 501 30.49 12.54 2.33
N LEU A 502 31.49 11.70 2.64
CA LEU A 502 32.35 11.86 3.83
C LEU A 502 33.15 13.17 3.78
N LYS A 503 33.79 13.51 2.66
CA LYS A 503 34.60 14.74 2.51
C LYS A 503 33.78 16.03 2.71
N ALA A 504 32.46 15.97 2.58
CA ALA A 504 31.57 17.10 2.83
C ALA A 504 31.31 17.32 4.33
N LEU A 505 31.69 16.38 5.20
CA LEU A 505 31.48 16.47 6.64
C LEU A 505 32.60 17.27 7.32
N GLU A 506 32.22 18.05 8.33
CA GLU A 506 33.11 18.85 9.15
C GLU A 506 33.61 18.07 10.38
N ASN A 507 34.84 18.36 10.81
CA ASN A 507 35.48 17.83 12.03
C ASN A 507 35.67 16.30 12.06
N ILE A 508 35.87 15.68 10.89
CA ILE A 508 36.12 14.24 10.75
C ILE A 508 37.47 13.93 10.09
N ASP A 509 38.45 14.83 10.14
CA ASP A 509 39.76 14.66 9.47
C ASP A 509 40.43 13.32 9.81
N TYR A 510 40.30 12.86 11.05
CA TYR A 510 40.83 11.57 11.51
C TYR A 510 40.18 10.35 10.82
N ILE A 511 38.94 10.48 10.32
CA ILE A 511 38.28 9.46 9.49
C ILE A 511 38.87 9.53 8.09
N LEU A 512 38.94 10.73 7.51
CA LEU A 512 39.46 10.94 6.14
C LEU A 512 40.92 10.51 6.00
N GLU A 513 41.74 10.69 7.04
CA GLU A 513 43.15 10.27 7.09
C GLU A 513 43.36 8.76 6.93
N VAL A 514 42.38 7.93 7.31
CA VAL A 514 42.48 6.46 7.19
C VAL A 514 41.76 5.90 5.96
N MET A 515 41.01 6.74 5.24
CA MET A 515 40.33 6.34 4.01
C MET A 515 41.33 6.28 2.85
N PRO A 516 41.41 5.15 2.10
CA PRO A 516 42.32 5.04 0.97
C PRO A 516 41.89 5.95 -0.19
N GLU A 517 42.81 6.27 -1.11
CA GLU A 517 42.46 7.07 -2.29
C GLU A 517 41.53 6.30 -3.25
N ASN A 518 41.74 4.98 -3.37
CA ASN A 518 40.93 4.05 -4.18
C ASN A 518 40.81 2.71 -3.45
N VAL A 519 39.85 1.89 -3.83
CA VAL A 519 39.62 0.56 -3.24
C VAL A 519 39.77 -0.57 -4.25
N THR A 520 40.05 -1.76 -3.74
CA THR A 520 40.13 -3.01 -4.49
C THR A 520 39.50 -4.14 -3.68
N GLU A 521 39.36 -5.33 -4.27
CA GLU A 521 38.88 -6.52 -3.55
C GLU A 521 39.80 -6.95 -2.39
N GLU A 522 41.04 -6.43 -2.31
CA GLU A 522 41.94 -6.70 -1.18
C GLU A 522 41.53 -5.98 0.11
N ASN A 523 40.85 -4.83 0.00
CA ASN A 523 40.50 -3.99 1.15
C ASN A 523 39.03 -3.59 1.23
N ALA A 524 38.22 -3.82 0.19
CA ALA A 524 36.80 -3.51 0.19
C ALA A 524 35.96 -4.64 -0.43
N VAL A 525 34.72 -4.75 0.01
CA VAL A 525 33.73 -5.69 -0.55
C VAL A 525 32.33 -5.08 -0.50
N MET A 526 31.53 -5.36 -1.52
CA MET A 526 30.13 -4.95 -1.55
C MET A 526 29.20 -6.11 -1.92
N ILE A 527 27.94 -6.00 -1.51
CA ILE A 527 26.89 -6.96 -1.84
C ILE A 527 25.58 -6.23 -2.11
N ASP A 528 24.89 -6.67 -3.16
CA ASP A 528 23.51 -6.32 -3.52
C ASP A 528 22.71 -7.62 -3.55
N TRP A 529 21.92 -7.92 -2.50
CA TRP A 529 21.30 -9.23 -2.32
C TRP A 529 20.25 -9.58 -3.38
N GLN A 530 19.59 -8.56 -3.93
CA GLN A 530 18.63 -8.69 -5.03
C GLN A 530 19.28 -9.25 -6.31
N LEU A 531 20.57 -8.98 -6.51
CA LEU A 531 21.33 -9.47 -7.67
C LEU A 531 22.01 -10.83 -7.42
N LYS A 532 22.01 -11.33 -6.17
CA LYS A 532 22.60 -12.63 -5.85
C LYS A 532 21.67 -13.75 -6.29
N LYS A 533 22.10 -14.43 -7.37
CA LYS A 533 21.46 -15.64 -7.89
C LYS A 533 21.17 -16.63 -6.76
N TYR A 534 19.98 -17.23 -6.80
CA TYR A 534 19.43 -18.17 -5.80
C TYR A 534 18.98 -17.55 -4.46
N TYR A 535 19.18 -16.25 -4.26
CA TYR A 535 18.58 -15.49 -3.15
C TYR A 535 17.48 -14.56 -3.66
N ASN A 536 17.79 -13.79 -4.73
CA ASN A 536 16.87 -12.87 -5.41
C ASN A 536 16.24 -11.84 -4.43
N GLY A 537 16.97 -11.42 -3.41
CA GLY A 537 16.48 -10.52 -2.36
C GLY A 537 17.17 -10.77 -1.01
N ALA A 538 17.08 -9.80 -0.11
CA ALA A 538 17.76 -9.84 1.18
C ALA A 538 16.96 -10.64 2.21
N PHE A 539 15.70 -10.29 2.48
CA PHE A 539 14.86 -10.93 3.49
C PHE A 539 13.38 -10.52 3.32
N ALA A 540 12.46 -11.30 3.87
CA ALA A 540 11.03 -10.97 3.78
C ALA A 540 10.66 -9.83 4.73
N LEU A 541 9.96 -8.82 4.22
CA LEU A 541 9.23 -7.81 4.98
C LEU A 541 7.83 -7.75 4.37
N THR A 542 6.78 -7.90 5.17
CA THR A 542 5.41 -7.81 4.64
C THR A 542 5.09 -6.37 4.26
N GLN A 543 4.52 -6.15 3.08
CA GLN A 543 3.81 -4.90 2.78
C GLN A 543 2.40 -4.93 3.38
N ALA A 544 1.73 -3.78 3.40
CA ALA A 544 0.31 -3.72 3.72
C ALA A 544 -0.49 -4.78 2.93
N THR A 545 -1.47 -5.43 3.57
CA THR A 545 -2.30 -6.54 3.04
C THR A 545 -1.63 -7.91 2.91
N GLN A 546 -0.32 -8.04 3.15
CA GLN A 546 0.41 -9.31 2.93
C GLN A 546 0.50 -10.24 4.15
N GLU A 547 -0.03 -9.83 5.31
CA GLU A 547 0.05 -10.60 6.56
C GLU A 547 -0.59 -12.01 6.46
N ASP A 548 -1.68 -12.13 5.70
CA ASP A 548 -2.33 -13.42 5.44
C ASP A 548 -1.47 -14.35 4.56
N TYR A 549 -0.72 -13.81 3.60
CA TYR A 549 0.24 -14.60 2.82
C TYR A 549 1.32 -15.18 3.71
N LEU A 550 1.90 -14.36 4.60
CA LEU A 550 2.92 -14.81 5.52
C LEU A 550 2.37 -15.89 6.48
N SER A 551 1.17 -15.68 7.04
CA SER A 551 0.49 -16.66 7.89
C SER A 551 0.35 -18.04 7.24
N LYS A 552 -0.09 -18.09 5.97
CA LYS A 552 -0.28 -19.33 5.21
C LYS A 552 1.01 -20.11 5.01
N LEU A 553 2.13 -19.40 4.83
CA LEU A 553 3.45 -20.00 4.67
C LEU A 553 4.01 -20.45 6.02
N TYR A 554 3.94 -19.59 7.05
CA TYR A 554 4.42 -19.89 8.40
C TYR A 554 3.78 -21.17 8.97
N TYR A 555 2.45 -21.27 8.91
CA TYR A 555 1.72 -22.41 9.47
C TYR A 555 1.66 -23.63 8.53
N ASN A 556 2.41 -23.64 7.42
CA ASN A 556 2.41 -24.78 6.51
C ASN A 556 2.81 -26.09 7.18
N PHE A 557 3.72 -26.04 8.17
CA PHE A 557 4.21 -27.22 8.89
C PHE A 557 3.09 -27.96 9.65
N MET A 558 2.03 -27.27 10.04
CA MET A 558 0.93 -27.86 10.80
C MET A 558 -0.03 -28.71 9.93
N ASN A 559 0.11 -28.68 8.61
CA ASN A 559 -0.70 -29.48 7.68
C ASN A 559 -0.19 -30.92 7.56
N VAL A 560 -0.13 -31.65 8.67
CA VAL A 560 0.29 -33.05 8.72
C VAL A 560 -0.89 -33.98 8.39
N SER A 561 -1.13 -34.23 7.10
CA SER A 561 -2.11 -35.22 6.65
C SER A 561 -1.69 -36.66 7.01
N THR A 562 -2.65 -37.51 7.37
CA THR A 562 -2.44 -38.97 7.53
C THR A 562 -2.41 -39.72 6.20
N GLN A 563 -2.70 -39.03 5.09
CA GLN A 563 -2.58 -39.59 3.75
C GLN A 563 -1.11 -39.84 3.43
N LYS A 564 -0.83 -41.00 2.81
CA LYS A 564 0.51 -41.35 2.35
C LYS A 564 0.80 -40.63 1.03
N VAL A 565 1.00 -39.32 1.08
CA VAL A 565 1.46 -38.49 -0.06
C VAL A 565 2.76 -37.81 0.35
N ALA A 566 3.59 -37.43 -0.63
CA ALA A 566 4.77 -36.65 -0.33
C ALA A 566 4.37 -35.30 0.30
N LYS A 567 5.25 -34.75 1.15
CA LYS A 567 4.98 -33.53 1.92
C LYS A 567 6.01 -32.46 1.61
N MET A 568 5.54 -31.22 1.55
CA MET A 568 6.38 -30.03 1.37
C MET A 568 6.22 -29.10 2.59
N TYR A 569 7.36 -28.65 3.12
CA TYR A 569 7.46 -27.76 4.27
C TYR A 569 8.28 -26.52 3.89
N PHE A 570 7.93 -25.36 4.46
CA PHE A 570 8.68 -24.12 4.30
C PHE A 570 9.46 -23.79 5.56
N ALA A 571 10.75 -23.46 5.41
CA ALA A 571 11.64 -23.08 6.50
C ALA A 571 12.58 -21.95 6.07
N GLY A 572 12.95 -21.06 6.98
CA GLY A 572 13.70 -19.85 6.68
C GLY A 572 12.95 -18.60 7.09
N ASP A 573 13.70 -17.51 7.27
CA ASP A 573 13.17 -16.20 7.65
C ASP A 573 12.13 -15.67 6.65
N SER A 574 12.27 -16.02 5.36
CA SER A 574 11.30 -15.72 4.30
C SER A 574 9.88 -16.23 4.58
N TYR A 575 9.73 -17.19 5.47
CA TYR A 575 8.45 -17.79 5.85
C TYR A 575 8.13 -17.56 7.33
N SER A 576 8.81 -16.62 7.98
CA SER A 576 8.74 -16.35 9.42
C SER A 576 8.10 -14.99 9.74
N TRP A 577 7.51 -14.86 10.94
CA TRP A 577 6.99 -13.58 11.44
C TRP A 577 8.05 -12.50 11.63
N VAL A 578 9.32 -12.88 11.73
CA VAL A 578 10.46 -12.00 11.98
C VAL A 578 11.47 -12.10 10.85
N GLY A 579 11.00 -11.89 9.61
CA GLY A 579 11.85 -11.87 8.42
C GLY A 579 12.99 -10.85 8.57
N GLY A 580 14.19 -11.22 8.11
CA GLY A 580 15.42 -10.43 8.31
C GLY A 580 16.17 -10.76 9.61
N TRP A 581 15.58 -11.57 10.49
CA TRP A 581 16.20 -12.05 11.73
C TRP A 581 16.48 -13.55 11.65
N VAL A 582 17.63 -14.00 12.16
CA VAL A 582 18.03 -15.42 12.06
C VAL A 582 17.15 -16.30 12.95
N GLU A 583 16.60 -15.73 14.02
CA GLU A 583 15.62 -16.38 14.87
C GLU A 583 14.45 -16.97 14.06
N GLY A 584 13.91 -16.21 13.11
CA GLY A 584 12.82 -16.67 12.25
C GLY A 584 13.19 -17.88 11.38
N ALA A 585 14.44 -17.96 10.93
CA ALA A 585 14.96 -19.11 10.18
C ALA A 585 15.11 -20.35 11.08
N LEU A 586 15.56 -20.17 12.32
CA LEU A 586 15.72 -21.27 13.28
C LEU A 586 14.35 -21.80 13.74
N GLN A 587 13.41 -20.92 14.09
CA GLN A 587 12.05 -21.28 14.52
C GLN A 587 11.31 -22.07 13.45
N THR A 588 11.30 -21.59 12.20
CA THR A 588 10.64 -22.29 11.08
C THR A 588 11.36 -23.59 10.68
N GLY A 589 12.69 -23.66 10.85
CA GLY A 589 13.46 -24.89 10.72
C GLY A 589 13.05 -25.94 11.74
N LEU A 590 12.97 -25.55 13.01
CA LEU A 590 12.49 -26.38 14.12
C LEU A 590 11.02 -26.84 13.92
N ASN A 591 10.15 -25.96 13.43
CA ASN A 591 8.77 -26.29 13.08
C ASN A 591 8.69 -27.35 11.97
N SER A 592 9.50 -27.19 10.92
CA SER A 592 9.59 -28.15 9.83
C SER A 592 10.15 -29.50 10.29
N PHE A 593 11.16 -29.50 11.16
CA PHE A 593 11.66 -30.71 11.81
C PHE A 593 10.54 -31.42 12.58
N ALA A 594 9.81 -30.72 13.45
CA ALA A 594 8.69 -31.30 14.19
C ALA A 594 7.64 -31.90 13.25
N ALA A 595 7.31 -31.22 12.16
CA ALA A 595 6.33 -31.69 11.19
C ALA A 595 6.78 -32.93 10.42
N ILE A 596 8.08 -33.09 10.18
CA ILE A 596 8.66 -34.31 9.65
C ILE A 596 8.48 -35.44 10.67
N VAL A 597 8.84 -35.23 11.93
CA VAL A 597 8.71 -36.25 12.99
C VAL A 597 7.26 -36.72 13.12
N GLU A 598 6.30 -35.80 13.27
CA GLU A 598 4.87 -36.11 13.39
C GLU A 598 4.31 -36.82 12.15
N SER A 599 4.93 -36.63 10.98
CA SER A 599 4.47 -37.24 9.75
C SER A 599 4.97 -38.67 9.51
N ILE A 600 5.99 -39.10 10.25
CA ILE A 600 6.66 -40.39 10.06
C ILE A 600 6.16 -41.39 11.08
N LYS A 601 5.70 -42.56 10.61
CA LYS A 601 5.27 -43.63 11.50
C LYS A 601 6.46 -44.18 12.31
N GLY A 602 6.33 -44.19 13.63
CA GLY A 602 7.35 -44.72 14.55
C GLY A 602 8.44 -43.70 14.91
N ALA A 603 8.31 -42.46 14.47
CA ALA A 603 9.03 -41.32 15.01
C ALA A 603 8.19 -40.67 16.13
N GLU A 604 8.85 -40.19 17.18
CA GLU A 604 8.17 -39.54 18.32
C GLU A 604 8.99 -38.35 18.82
N LEU A 605 8.33 -37.23 19.09
CA LEU A 605 8.92 -36.10 19.80
C LEU A 605 9.13 -36.46 21.28
N THR A 606 10.30 -36.15 21.83
CA THR A 606 10.65 -36.54 23.22
C THR A 606 9.98 -35.69 24.29
N SER A 607 9.60 -34.47 23.92
CA SER A 607 8.99 -33.47 24.80
C SER A 607 7.65 -33.05 24.20
N PRO A 608 6.63 -33.93 24.27
CA PRO A 608 5.38 -33.72 23.56
C PRO A 608 4.61 -32.52 24.10
N LYS A 609 4.81 -32.04 25.34
CA LYS A 609 4.02 -30.90 25.85
C LYS A 609 4.52 -29.55 25.35
N GLU A 610 5.80 -29.45 25.03
CA GLU A 610 6.51 -28.20 24.75
C GLU A 610 6.65 -27.93 23.24
N ASN A 611 6.28 -28.90 22.41
CA ASN A 611 6.47 -28.82 20.95
C ASN A 611 5.45 -27.88 20.26
N PRO A 612 5.74 -27.39 19.03
CA PRO A 612 4.90 -26.41 18.35
C PRO A 612 3.49 -26.91 17.98
N PHE A 613 3.25 -28.22 17.78
CA PHE A 613 1.89 -28.73 17.51
C PHE A 613 0.95 -28.64 18.70
N ASN A 614 1.49 -28.60 19.92
CA ASN A 614 0.71 -28.49 21.15
C ASN A 614 0.66 -27.06 21.70
N ASN A 615 1.52 -26.16 21.22
CA ASN A 615 1.59 -24.78 21.69
C ASN A 615 1.29 -23.74 20.62
N MET A 616 1.17 -24.10 19.34
CA MET A 616 0.73 -23.18 18.29
C MET A 616 -0.64 -23.54 17.74
N ASN A 617 -1.36 -22.53 17.27
CA ASN A 617 -2.63 -22.70 16.58
C ASN A 617 -2.71 -21.68 15.42
N PRO A 618 -2.92 -22.10 14.16
CA PRO A 618 -2.97 -21.19 13.02
C PRO A 618 -4.20 -20.27 13.02
N LYS A 619 -5.17 -20.54 13.90
CA LYS A 619 -6.38 -19.72 14.08
C LYS A 619 -6.29 -18.82 15.31
N ALA A 620 -5.12 -18.76 15.95
CA ALA A 620 -4.84 -17.98 17.14
C ALA A 620 -4.72 -16.48 16.85
N ILE A 621 -4.34 -16.09 15.64
CA ILE A 621 -4.42 -14.69 15.18
C ILE A 621 -5.00 -14.77 13.77
N VAL A 622 -5.96 -13.91 13.47
CA VAL A 622 -6.63 -13.88 12.16
C VAL A 622 -6.04 -12.74 11.35
N TYR A 623 -5.53 -13.08 10.17
CA TYR A 623 -4.85 -12.15 9.28
C TYR A 623 -5.65 -11.88 7.99
N ASP A 624 -6.72 -12.63 7.72
CA ASP A 624 -7.55 -12.52 6.50
C ASP A 624 -8.91 -11.83 6.72
N ASN A 625 -9.16 -11.26 7.91
CA ASN A 625 -10.36 -10.45 8.16
C ASN A 625 -10.29 -9.07 7.45
N PRO A 626 -11.40 -8.38 7.21
CA PRO A 626 -11.33 -6.99 6.75
C PRO A 626 -10.65 -6.10 7.82
N SER A 627 -9.85 -5.10 7.42
CA SER A 627 -9.41 -4.06 8.35
C SER A 627 -10.58 -3.25 8.86
N SER A 628 -10.48 -2.77 10.10
CA SER A 628 -11.57 -2.11 10.83
C SER A 628 -11.89 -0.69 10.32
N ILE A 629 -12.51 -0.62 9.15
CA ILE A 629 -13.36 0.51 8.72
C ILE A 629 -14.86 0.15 8.79
N GLY A 630 -15.19 -1.11 9.11
CA GLY A 630 -16.54 -1.59 9.43
C GLY A 630 -16.64 -3.12 9.48
N THR A 631 -17.58 -3.62 10.28
CA THR A 631 -18.26 -4.92 10.11
C THR A 631 -17.62 -6.24 10.56
N VAL A 632 -16.45 -6.34 11.18
CA VAL A 632 -16.02 -7.61 11.86
C VAL A 632 -15.09 -7.31 13.03
N MET A 633 -15.51 -7.55 14.28
CA MET A 633 -14.65 -7.39 15.45
C MET A 633 -14.81 -8.58 16.37
N SER A 634 -13.72 -9.20 16.77
CA SER A 634 -13.76 -10.39 17.62
C SER A 634 -12.91 -10.24 18.86
N PHE A 635 -13.51 -10.52 20.00
CA PHE A 635 -13.06 -10.15 21.33
C PHE A 635 -12.85 -11.38 22.19
N GLY A 636 -11.78 -11.35 22.95
CA GLY A 636 -11.41 -12.43 23.85
C GLY A 636 -10.29 -13.32 23.34
N PRO A 637 -9.82 -14.19 24.24
CA PRO A 637 -8.62 -14.99 24.12
C PRO A 637 -8.69 -15.88 22.91
N TYR A 638 -7.85 -15.56 21.94
CA TYR A 638 -7.45 -16.58 21.01
C TYR A 638 -6.58 -17.60 21.75
N GLY A 639 -7.17 -18.72 22.12
CA GLY A 639 -6.49 -19.70 22.96
C GLY A 639 -7.03 -19.67 24.38
N GLY A 640 -8.26 -20.19 24.52
CA GLY A 640 -8.51 -21.02 25.68
C GLY A 640 -7.55 -22.21 25.65
N SER A 641 -7.24 -22.75 26.81
CA SER A 641 -6.29 -23.83 27.15
C SER A 641 -6.36 -25.16 26.37
N SER A 642 -7.01 -25.21 25.21
CA SER A 642 -6.98 -26.36 24.31
C SER A 642 -6.54 -25.95 22.91
N VAL A 643 -5.54 -26.66 22.41
CA VAL A 643 -5.34 -26.98 20.98
C VAL A 643 -6.56 -27.71 20.34
N HIS A 644 -7.75 -27.61 20.95
CA HIS A 644 -9.01 -28.25 20.57
C HIS A 644 -10.17 -27.25 20.50
N THR A 645 -9.89 -25.95 20.32
CA THR A 645 -10.93 -24.95 20.06
C THR A 645 -11.29 -24.92 18.57
N ASN A 646 -12.58 -24.90 18.27
CA ASN A 646 -13.10 -24.80 16.92
C ASN A 646 -13.52 -23.37 16.62
N TYR A 647 -13.05 -22.86 15.49
CA TYR A 647 -13.59 -21.63 14.93
C TYR A 647 -15.03 -21.81 14.51
N PHE A 648 -15.86 -20.84 14.86
CA PHE A 648 -17.20 -20.71 14.35
C PHE A 648 -17.42 -19.30 13.82
N GLN A 649 -18.23 -19.23 12.79
CA GLN A 649 -18.81 -18.00 12.28
C GLN A 649 -20.18 -18.35 11.76
N GLU A 650 -21.18 -17.61 12.22
CA GLU A 650 -22.55 -17.74 11.77
C GLU A 650 -23.07 -16.35 11.46
N THR A 651 -23.58 -16.18 10.24
CA THR A 651 -24.32 -14.98 9.87
C THR A 651 -25.64 -14.96 10.63
N ILE A 652 -25.94 -13.82 11.26
CA ILE A 652 -27.23 -13.58 11.92
C ILE A 652 -28.17 -12.99 10.87
N LYS A 653 -29.33 -13.62 10.72
CA LYS A 653 -30.45 -13.13 9.94
C LYS A 653 -31.59 -12.72 10.87
N GLN A 654 -32.51 -11.91 10.35
CA GLN A 654 -33.69 -11.52 11.09
C GLN A 654 -34.52 -12.74 11.53
N GLY A 655 -34.70 -12.91 12.85
CA GLY A 655 -35.43 -14.03 13.46
C GLY A 655 -34.56 -15.18 13.95
N ASP A 656 -33.25 -15.12 13.69
CA ASP A 656 -32.29 -16.06 14.24
C ASP A 656 -32.22 -15.92 15.76
N THR A 657 -32.21 -17.06 16.45
CA THR A 657 -32.03 -17.08 17.90
C THR A 657 -30.55 -17.06 18.22
N PHE A 658 -30.09 -16.00 18.88
CA PHE A 658 -28.77 -15.94 19.47
C PHE A 658 -28.89 -16.01 20.98
N LYS A 659 -28.51 -17.15 21.56
CA LYS A 659 -28.67 -17.43 22.99
C LYS A 659 -27.33 -17.69 23.64
N VAL A 660 -27.08 -16.98 24.74
CA VAL A 660 -25.85 -17.09 25.52
C VAL A 660 -26.14 -17.95 26.74
N TYR A 661 -25.26 -18.90 27.01
CA TYR A 661 -25.28 -19.77 28.16
C TYR A 661 -24.06 -19.47 29.03
N TRP A 662 -24.25 -19.40 30.35
CA TRP A 662 -23.15 -19.14 31.30
C TRP A 662 -23.35 -19.89 32.61
N ASP A 663 -22.33 -19.90 33.45
CA ASP A 663 -22.40 -20.33 34.84
C ASP A 663 -21.86 -19.23 35.75
N LEU A 664 -21.54 -19.53 37.02
CA LEU A 664 -20.97 -18.53 37.93
C LEU A 664 -19.57 -18.03 37.53
N ALA A 665 -18.92 -18.64 36.53
CA ALA A 665 -17.56 -18.32 36.12
C ALA A 665 -17.51 -17.56 34.78
N CYS A 666 -18.26 -18.01 33.76
CA CYS A 666 -18.07 -17.52 32.38
C CYS A 666 -19.21 -17.85 31.41
N VAL A 667 -19.12 -17.32 30.19
CA VAL A 667 -19.91 -17.75 29.04
C VAL A 667 -19.48 -19.18 28.61
N ARG A 668 -20.34 -20.16 28.92
CA ARG A 668 -20.15 -21.58 28.62
C ARG A 668 -20.48 -21.93 27.18
N GLY A 669 -21.39 -21.21 26.54
CA GLY A 669 -21.83 -21.54 25.19
C GLY A 669 -22.64 -20.44 24.53
N VAL A 670 -22.61 -20.38 23.21
CA VAL A 670 -23.58 -19.63 22.42
C VAL A 670 -24.29 -20.55 21.46
N GLU A 671 -25.62 -20.48 21.45
CA GLU A 671 -26.46 -21.20 20.50
C GLU A 671 -26.94 -20.21 19.46
N ILE A 672 -26.49 -20.41 18.22
CA ILE A 672 -26.86 -19.60 17.05
C ILE A 672 -27.55 -20.56 16.08
N ASN A 673 -28.77 -20.26 15.67
CA ASN A 673 -29.50 -21.09 14.69
C ASN A 673 -29.59 -22.59 15.06
N ASN A 674 -29.89 -22.88 16.33
CA ASN A 674 -29.93 -24.23 16.92
C ASN A 674 -28.59 -24.99 16.90
N LYS A 675 -27.49 -24.31 16.57
CA LYS A 675 -26.14 -24.85 16.63
C LYS A 675 -25.46 -24.30 17.88
N LEU A 676 -25.19 -25.19 18.83
CA LEU A 676 -24.51 -24.84 20.07
C LEU A 676 -23.00 -24.86 19.84
N TYR A 677 -22.37 -23.73 20.14
CA TYR A 677 -20.95 -23.55 20.26
C TYR A 677 -20.59 -23.50 21.73
N GLY A 678 -19.80 -24.46 22.20
CA GLY A 678 -19.47 -24.63 23.61
C GLY A 678 -20.42 -25.61 24.29
N SER A 679 -20.81 -25.32 25.52
CA SER A 679 -21.70 -26.16 26.31
C SER A 679 -22.84 -25.37 26.94
N LYS A 680 -23.91 -26.07 27.31
CA LYS A 680 -24.99 -25.46 28.09
C LYS A 680 -24.47 -25.16 29.50
N GLY A 681 -24.56 -23.90 29.90
CA GLY A 681 -24.32 -23.43 31.25
C GLY A 681 -25.51 -23.64 32.18
N ARG A 682 -25.39 -23.19 33.43
CA ARG A 682 -26.47 -23.22 34.43
C ARG A 682 -27.55 -22.20 34.12
N ASP A 683 -27.13 -21.03 33.65
CA ASP A 683 -27.97 -19.90 33.30
C ASP A 683 -27.90 -19.65 31.79
N SER A 684 -28.91 -18.97 31.27
CA SER A 684 -28.91 -18.59 29.87
C SER A 684 -29.84 -17.41 29.61
N LYS A 685 -29.53 -16.63 28.58
CA LYS A 685 -30.35 -15.52 28.12
C LYS A 685 -30.20 -15.35 26.63
N THR A 686 -31.32 -15.11 25.97
CA THR A 686 -31.35 -14.78 24.56
C THR A 686 -30.98 -13.32 24.39
N VAL A 687 -30.08 -13.04 23.46
CA VAL A 687 -29.75 -11.68 23.04
C VAL A 687 -30.87 -11.18 22.14
N ASP A 688 -31.42 -10.01 22.47
CA ASP A 688 -32.36 -9.34 21.59
C ASP A 688 -31.58 -8.58 20.53
N LEU A 689 -31.48 -9.18 19.35
CA LEU A 689 -30.78 -8.61 18.20
C LEU A 689 -31.65 -7.66 17.38
N SER A 690 -32.91 -7.46 17.77
CA SER A 690 -33.79 -6.48 17.13
C SER A 690 -33.54 -5.05 17.63
N GLU A 691 -32.96 -4.92 18.82
CA GLU A 691 -32.63 -3.63 19.42
C GLU A 691 -31.33 -3.06 18.84
N PRO A 692 -31.32 -1.78 18.42
CA PRO A 692 -30.11 -1.13 17.95
C PRO A 692 -29.00 -1.06 18.99
N ILE A 693 -27.77 -1.36 18.60
CA ILE A 693 -26.60 -1.36 19.47
C ILE A 693 -25.82 -0.07 19.25
N SER A 694 -25.65 0.71 20.32
CA SER A 694 -24.90 1.97 20.36
C SER A 694 -23.54 1.80 21.05
N ILE A 695 -23.37 0.73 21.83
CA ILE A 695 -22.10 0.34 22.43
C ILE A 695 -22.06 -1.18 22.57
N CYS A 696 -20.93 -1.79 22.20
CA CYS A 696 -20.64 -3.19 22.45
C CYS A 696 -19.41 -3.28 23.33
N GLU A 697 -19.50 -4.05 24.42
CA GLU A 697 -18.39 -4.30 25.31
C GLU A 697 -18.19 -5.78 25.53
N VAL A 698 -16.95 -6.25 25.60
CA VAL A 698 -16.64 -7.63 25.95
C VAL A 698 -15.67 -7.66 27.11
N TYR A 699 -16.00 -8.47 28.10
CA TYR A 699 -15.26 -8.63 29.34
C TYR A 699 -14.62 -10.01 29.37
N VAL A 700 -13.29 -10.00 29.45
CA VAL A 700 -12.46 -11.19 29.38
C VAL A 700 -11.72 -11.30 30.70
N GLY A 701 -11.93 -12.42 31.38
CA GLY A 701 -11.43 -12.61 32.73
C GLY A 701 -10.70 -13.92 32.88
N HIS A 702 -9.69 -13.94 33.74
CA HIS A 702 -9.09 -15.20 34.17
C HIS A 702 -10.03 -15.94 35.12
N ASP A 703 -10.11 -17.25 34.98
CA ASP A 703 -10.82 -18.11 35.92
C ASP A 703 -9.98 -19.34 36.29
N LYS A 704 -9.85 -19.60 37.59
CA LYS A 704 -8.96 -20.64 38.13
C LYS A 704 -9.40 -22.05 37.72
N ASP A 705 -10.67 -22.26 37.41
CA ASP A 705 -11.18 -23.57 37.02
C ASP A 705 -10.83 -23.92 35.56
N TYR A 706 -10.48 -22.92 34.75
CA TYR A 706 -10.19 -23.05 33.31
C TYR A 706 -8.72 -22.79 32.94
N ASP A 707 -7.93 -22.31 33.90
CA ASP A 707 -6.50 -22.01 33.77
C ASP A 707 -6.16 -21.21 32.50
N SER A 708 -7.09 -20.34 32.10
CA SER A 708 -6.99 -19.48 30.93
C SER A 708 -7.98 -18.31 31.05
N PRO A 709 -7.69 -17.17 30.40
CA PRO A 709 -8.69 -16.15 30.15
C PRO A 709 -9.85 -16.75 29.35
N ILE A 710 -11.07 -16.32 29.66
CA ILE A 710 -12.31 -16.74 28.99
C ILE A 710 -13.24 -15.55 28.84
N VAL A 711 -14.17 -15.60 27.89
CA VAL A 711 -15.25 -14.60 27.80
C VAL A 711 -16.11 -14.73 29.05
N ARG A 712 -15.95 -13.79 30.00
CA ARG A 712 -16.75 -13.78 31.23
C ARG A 712 -18.15 -13.29 30.93
N SER A 713 -18.23 -12.22 30.15
CA SER A 713 -19.47 -11.62 29.72
C SER A 713 -19.24 -10.67 28.56
N PHE A 714 -20.32 -10.24 27.95
CA PHE A 714 -20.33 -9.09 27.06
C PHE A 714 -21.58 -8.26 27.32
N LYS A 715 -21.48 -6.97 27.06
CA LYS A 715 -22.52 -5.99 27.25
C LYS A 715 -22.90 -5.43 25.88
N LEU A 716 -24.18 -5.46 25.55
CA LEU A 716 -24.72 -4.74 24.41
C LEU A 716 -25.63 -3.64 24.96
N ASN A 717 -25.31 -2.38 24.66
CA ASN A 717 -25.90 -1.21 25.33
C ASN A 717 -25.75 -1.31 26.86
N ASP A 718 -26.87 -1.35 27.58
CA ASP A 718 -26.92 -1.49 29.03
C ASP A 718 -27.19 -2.93 29.51
N THR A 719 -27.28 -3.89 28.59
CA THR A 719 -27.61 -5.27 28.92
C THR A 719 -26.38 -6.15 28.96
N LEU A 720 -26.09 -6.71 30.14
CA LEU A 720 -25.05 -7.73 30.34
C LEU A 720 -25.55 -9.13 29.96
N PHE A 721 -24.69 -9.89 29.28
CA PHE A 721 -24.84 -11.31 28.95
C PHE A 721 -23.63 -12.07 29.46
N GLY A 722 -23.83 -12.97 30.43
CA GLY A 722 -22.75 -13.64 31.16
C GLY A 722 -22.72 -13.24 32.64
N VAL A 723 -21.56 -13.38 33.28
CA VAL A 723 -21.35 -13.08 34.70
C VAL A 723 -20.95 -11.62 34.89
N GLU A 724 -21.25 -11.04 36.06
CA GLU A 724 -20.77 -9.70 36.40
C GLU A 724 -19.25 -9.59 36.21
N PRO A 725 -18.77 -8.60 35.44
CA PRO A 725 -17.35 -8.35 35.26
C PRO A 725 -16.66 -8.08 36.58
N LYS A 726 -15.43 -8.59 36.72
CA LYS A 726 -14.54 -8.24 37.82
C LYS A 726 -13.74 -6.99 37.45
N VAL A 727 -13.19 -6.32 38.48
CA VAL A 727 -12.38 -5.10 38.31
C VAL A 727 -11.13 -5.37 37.48
N ASP A 728 -10.60 -6.59 37.51
CA ASP A 728 -9.40 -7.05 36.82
C ASP A 728 -9.67 -7.72 35.45
N ASP A 729 -10.93 -7.79 35.01
CA ASP A 729 -11.27 -8.29 33.68
C ASP A 729 -10.87 -7.25 32.61
N LEU A 730 -10.31 -7.72 31.49
CA LEU A 730 -10.06 -6.90 30.32
C LEU A 730 -11.39 -6.48 29.69
N ARG A 731 -11.56 -5.17 29.47
CA ARG A 731 -12.76 -4.58 28.85
C ARG A 731 -12.40 -4.04 27.47
N TYR A 732 -12.93 -4.69 26.44
CA TYR A 732 -12.98 -4.12 25.09
C TYR A 732 -14.27 -3.34 24.98
N SER A 733 -14.21 -2.04 24.69
CA SER A 733 -15.40 -1.19 24.59
C SER A 733 -15.41 -0.49 23.24
N ILE A 734 -16.53 -0.61 22.54
CA ILE A 734 -16.71 -0.04 21.21
C ILE A 734 -17.98 0.80 21.23
N PRO A 735 -17.84 2.13 21.31
CA PRO A 735 -18.93 3.03 21.05
C PRO A 735 -19.19 3.09 19.55
N PHE A 736 -20.46 3.03 19.15
CA PHE A 736 -20.88 3.27 17.77
C PHE A 736 -21.47 4.68 17.67
N SER A 737 -20.97 5.47 16.72
CA SER A 737 -21.49 6.81 16.43
C SER A 737 -22.92 6.79 15.89
N ASN A 738 -23.31 5.71 15.20
CA ASN A 738 -24.67 5.41 14.78
C ASN A 738 -25.10 4.05 15.35
N PRO A 739 -26.37 3.83 15.68
CA PRO A 739 -26.83 2.51 16.13
C PRO A 739 -26.56 1.44 15.06
N VAL A 740 -26.07 0.28 15.46
CA VAL A 740 -25.71 -0.85 14.59
C VAL A 740 -26.49 -2.12 14.96
N GLN A 741 -26.61 -3.04 14.03
CA GLN A 741 -27.20 -4.37 14.20
C GLN A 741 -26.10 -5.42 14.01
N ILE A 742 -26.14 -6.51 14.77
CA ILE A 742 -25.17 -7.60 14.57
C ILE A 742 -25.59 -8.42 13.35
N THR A 743 -24.71 -8.53 12.36
CA THR A 743 -24.92 -9.31 11.14
C THR A 743 -24.22 -10.66 11.15
N SER A 744 -23.27 -10.90 12.05
CA SER A 744 -22.64 -12.21 12.24
C SER A 744 -22.09 -12.31 13.65
N VAL A 745 -22.12 -13.53 14.21
CA VAL A 745 -21.33 -13.88 15.40
C VAL A 745 -20.24 -14.84 14.97
N MET A 746 -19.03 -14.60 15.44
CA MET A 746 -17.93 -15.54 15.27
C MET A 746 -17.19 -15.72 16.58
N GLY A 747 -16.30 -16.69 16.63
CA GLY A 747 -15.54 -16.95 17.83
C GLY A 747 -14.74 -18.23 17.78
N LEU A 748 -14.20 -18.59 18.92
CA LEU A 748 -13.54 -19.85 19.18
C LEU A 748 -14.28 -20.53 20.33
N THR A 749 -14.44 -21.84 20.22
CA THR A 749 -15.12 -22.61 21.25
C THR A 749 -14.53 -23.99 21.46
N GLY A 750 -14.35 -24.37 22.72
CA GLY A 750 -14.12 -25.74 23.17
C GLY A 750 -15.26 -26.21 24.09
N SER A 751 -14.93 -26.47 25.37
CA SER A 751 -15.95 -26.73 26.40
C SER A 751 -16.67 -25.46 26.88
N VAL A 752 -16.10 -24.29 26.57
CA VAL A 752 -16.61 -22.93 26.83
C VAL A 752 -16.50 -22.06 25.58
N VAL A 753 -16.99 -20.82 25.63
CA VAL A 753 -16.75 -19.83 24.57
C VAL A 753 -15.47 -19.07 24.93
N ASP A 754 -14.39 -19.48 24.28
CA ASP A 754 -13.07 -18.90 24.50
C ASP A 754 -12.99 -17.50 23.87
N ARG A 755 -13.69 -17.29 22.76
CA ARG A 755 -13.71 -16.01 22.05
C ARG A 755 -15.07 -15.72 21.45
N ILE A 756 -15.47 -14.46 21.44
CA ILE A 756 -16.70 -14.02 20.78
C ILE A 756 -16.53 -12.69 20.06
N GLY A 757 -17.01 -12.66 18.83
CA GLY A 757 -16.96 -11.51 17.96
C GLY A 757 -18.27 -11.27 17.26
N PHE A 758 -18.44 -10.03 16.85
CA PHE A 758 -19.62 -9.50 16.22
C PHE A 758 -19.24 -8.72 14.97
N SER A 759 -19.97 -9.01 13.90
CA SER A 759 -20.03 -8.15 12.72
C SER A 759 -21.20 -7.21 12.89
N PHE A 760 -21.03 -5.95 12.51
CA PHE A 760 -22.02 -4.89 12.73
C PHE A 760 -22.35 -4.17 11.44
N GLU A 761 -23.63 -3.95 11.18
CA GLU A 761 -24.12 -3.11 10.08
C GLU A 761 -24.88 -1.93 10.68
N VAL A 762 -24.70 -0.72 10.14
CA VAL A 762 -25.40 0.47 10.65
C VAL A 762 -26.90 0.32 10.43
N ILE A 763 -27.69 0.55 11.48
CA ILE A 763 -29.14 0.56 11.40
C ILE A 763 -29.54 1.94 10.90
N GLU A 764 -29.96 1.99 9.65
CA GLU A 764 -30.66 3.15 9.11
C GLU A 764 -31.97 3.32 9.90
N ASN A 765 -32.00 4.29 10.81
CA ASN A 765 -33.21 4.65 11.52
C ASN A 765 -34.18 5.35 10.56
N SER A 766 -34.99 4.56 9.86
CA SER A 766 -36.19 5.06 9.19
C SER A 766 -37.22 5.46 10.25
N GLU A 767 -37.13 6.72 10.73
CA GLU A 767 -38.14 7.67 11.26
C GLU A 767 -38.56 7.71 12.76
N GLN A 768 -37.98 8.58 13.56
CA GLN A 768 -38.82 9.52 14.31
C GLN A 768 -38.78 10.86 13.54
N PRO A 769 -39.89 11.53 13.15
CA PRO A 769 -41.28 11.09 12.94
C PRO A 769 -41.61 10.75 11.47
N GLU A 770 -42.78 10.11 11.28
CA GLU A 770 -43.50 9.74 10.02
C GLU A 770 -43.05 8.53 9.20
N LYS A 771 -42.44 7.63 9.98
CA LYS A 771 -42.29 6.16 9.96
C LYS A 771 -43.08 5.32 8.95
N MET A 772 -42.42 5.02 7.83
CA MET A 772 -42.43 3.83 6.99
C MET A 772 -43.22 2.63 7.54
N GLN A 773 -44.26 2.29 6.78
CA GLN A 773 -44.42 1.00 6.10
C GLN A 773 -45.90 0.81 5.85
N LYS A 774 -46.30 0.63 4.59
CA LYS A 774 -47.24 -0.43 4.27
C LYS A 774 -47.33 -0.71 2.78
N MET A 775 -47.21 -2.01 2.54
CA MET A 775 -47.87 -2.75 1.47
C MET A 775 -47.11 -2.93 0.16
N SER A 776 -46.40 -4.06 0.17
CA SER A 776 -46.81 -5.22 -0.62
C SER A 776 -46.60 -5.05 -2.13
N LYS A 777 -45.51 -5.67 -2.60
CA LYS A 777 -45.55 -6.97 -3.28
C LYS A 777 -46.07 -6.91 -4.72
N SER A 778 -45.33 -7.72 -5.49
CA SER A 778 -45.81 -8.48 -6.64
C SER A 778 -45.63 -7.74 -7.97
N HIS A 779 -45.29 -8.39 -9.07
CA HIS A 779 -45.01 -9.78 -9.34
C HIS A 779 -44.56 -9.79 -10.81
N TYR A 780 -43.79 -10.82 -11.18
CA TYR A 780 -43.97 -11.56 -12.43
C TYR A 780 -43.46 -10.98 -13.77
N ILE A 781 -42.41 -11.67 -14.25
CA ILE A 781 -42.46 -12.62 -15.39
C ILE A 781 -42.13 -12.11 -16.80
N LYS A 782 -41.02 -12.68 -17.28
CA LYS A 782 -40.79 -13.40 -18.55
C LYS A 782 -40.78 -12.62 -19.87
N SER A 783 -39.57 -12.60 -20.42
CA SER A 783 -39.11 -13.52 -21.49
C SER A 783 -39.09 -13.01 -22.93
N ASN A 784 -37.92 -13.31 -23.53
CA ASN A 784 -37.67 -13.88 -24.85
C ASN A 784 -37.72 -12.96 -26.08
N GLY A 785 -36.57 -12.91 -26.77
CA GLY A 785 -36.49 -13.68 -28.03
C GLY A 785 -35.74 -13.03 -29.20
N ILE A 786 -34.50 -13.48 -29.42
CA ILE A 786 -33.93 -14.01 -30.68
C ILE A 786 -34.06 -13.16 -31.98
N ALA A 787 -32.91 -12.74 -32.54
CA ALA A 787 -32.35 -13.22 -33.83
C ALA A 787 -31.29 -12.21 -34.36
N LEU A 788 -30.02 -12.52 -34.64
CA LEU A 788 -29.36 -13.48 -35.55
C LEU A 788 -28.92 -12.88 -36.92
N LEU A 789 -27.59 -12.72 -37.06
CA LEU A 789 -26.72 -13.05 -38.21
C LEU A 789 -26.73 -12.30 -39.57
N MET A 790 -25.50 -12.22 -40.13
CA MET A 790 -25.06 -12.03 -41.52
C MET A 790 -24.94 -10.57 -42.03
N LEU A 791 -23.83 -10.10 -42.63
CA LEU A 791 -22.98 -10.73 -43.65
C LEU A 791 -21.57 -10.12 -43.75
N LEU A 792 -20.59 -10.98 -44.05
CA LEU A 792 -19.26 -10.69 -44.60
C LEU A 792 -19.32 -10.15 -46.05
N SER A 793 -18.23 -9.48 -46.43
CA SER A 793 -17.58 -9.39 -47.76
C SER A 793 -17.55 -7.99 -48.39
N PHE A 794 -16.36 -7.38 -48.46
CA PHE A 794 -15.77 -6.91 -49.72
C PHE A 794 -14.24 -6.75 -49.55
N MET A 795 -13.52 -7.42 -50.45
CA MET A 795 -12.06 -7.49 -50.58
C MET A 795 -11.55 -6.45 -51.60
N LEU A 796 -10.31 -6.01 -51.40
CA LEU A 796 -9.25 -5.68 -52.40
C LEU A 796 -9.36 -4.46 -53.35
N LEU A 797 -8.19 -3.78 -53.44
CA LEU A 797 -7.58 -2.89 -54.48
C LEU A 797 -7.40 -1.44 -53.97
N SER A 798 -6.18 -1.00 -53.67
CA SER A 798 -5.19 -0.65 -54.70
C SER A 798 -3.76 -0.50 -54.15
N LEU A 799 -2.80 -1.06 -54.89
CA LEU A 799 -1.38 -0.71 -54.89
C LEU A 799 -1.11 0.21 -56.10
N ILE A 800 -0.23 1.21 -55.94
CA ILE A 800 0.94 1.57 -56.80
C ILE A 800 1.27 3.08 -56.75
N SER A 801 2.46 3.36 -56.18
CA SER A 801 3.53 4.31 -56.58
C SER A 801 3.27 5.81 -56.74
N CYS A 802 4.01 6.61 -55.96
CA CYS A 802 5.04 7.53 -56.49
C CYS A 802 6.14 7.81 -55.45
N LYS A 803 7.40 7.60 -55.85
CA LYS A 803 8.62 8.08 -55.19
C LYS A 803 8.76 9.59 -55.42
N GLY A 804 9.14 10.33 -54.38
CA GLY A 804 9.62 11.72 -54.50
C GLY A 804 9.97 12.32 -53.14
N ASP A 805 11.27 12.58 -52.94
CA ASP A 805 11.87 13.55 -52.01
C ASP A 805 11.66 13.41 -50.50
N LYS A 806 12.26 12.36 -49.93
CA LYS A 806 12.84 12.42 -48.58
C LYS A 806 14.24 13.03 -48.67
N ASP A 807 14.33 14.35 -48.70
CA ASP A 807 15.56 15.12 -48.39
C ASP A 807 15.30 16.63 -48.55
N LYS A 808 14.34 17.19 -47.78
CA LYS A 808 14.16 18.65 -47.61
C LYS A 808 13.13 19.05 -46.54
N MET A 809 13.09 18.34 -45.41
CA MET A 809 12.28 18.80 -44.26
C MET A 809 12.91 18.49 -42.90
N SER A 810 14.23 18.26 -42.88
CA SER A 810 15.00 17.98 -41.66
C SER A 810 16.05 19.07 -41.34
N THR A 811 16.01 20.22 -42.01
CA THR A 811 16.99 21.30 -41.81
C THR A 811 16.37 22.68 -42.06
N GLU A 812 15.33 23.03 -41.29
CA GLU A 812 14.95 24.44 -41.07
C GLU A 812 13.99 24.63 -39.88
N ILE A 813 14.21 23.93 -38.76
CA ILE A 813 13.73 24.35 -37.43
C ILE A 813 14.82 24.01 -36.40
N ALA A 814 15.94 24.73 -36.50
CA ALA A 814 16.79 24.98 -35.35
C ALA A 814 16.95 26.50 -35.29
N GLU A 815 16.88 27.06 -34.09
CA GLU A 815 16.94 28.50 -33.77
C GLU A 815 15.60 29.26 -33.71
N LYS A 816 14.69 28.76 -32.86
CA LYS A 816 14.07 29.62 -31.85
C LYS A 816 14.28 28.96 -30.50
N ASN A 817 15.00 29.62 -29.59
CA ASN A 817 15.04 29.27 -28.18
C ASN A 817 13.61 29.39 -27.60
N MET A 818 12.80 28.34 -27.69
CA MET A 818 11.60 28.22 -26.87
C MET A 818 12.01 27.47 -25.61
N ALA A 819 12.03 28.20 -24.48
CA ALA A 819 12.04 27.56 -23.19
C ALA A 819 10.81 26.65 -23.13
N GLY A 820 11.00 25.35 -22.90
CA GLY A 820 9.88 24.41 -22.83
C GLY A 820 8.96 24.73 -21.66
N ILE A 821 7.71 24.29 -21.77
CA ILE A 821 6.67 24.39 -20.74
C ILE A 821 6.80 23.21 -19.80
N THR A 822 7.12 23.47 -18.54
CA THR A 822 7.14 22.46 -17.48
C THR A 822 5.75 22.33 -16.88
N PRO A 823 5.12 21.14 -16.86
CA PRO A 823 3.85 20.94 -16.17
C PRO A 823 3.97 21.32 -14.68
N VAL A 824 3.09 22.21 -14.22
CA VAL A 824 3.07 22.68 -12.83
C VAL A 824 2.03 21.87 -12.06
N GLU A 825 2.37 21.37 -10.88
CA GLU A 825 1.41 20.72 -9.99
C GLU A 825 0.27 21.65 -9.57
N PHE A 826 -0.84 21.08 -9.11
CA PHE A 826 -1.90 21.88 -8.51
C PHE A 826 -1.34 22.59 -7.25
N PRO A 827 -1.56 23.91 -7.05
CA PRO A 827 -0.90 24.61 -5.96
C PRO A 827 -1.41 24.19 -4.57
N ASP A 828 -0.50 23.81 -3.68
CA ASP A 828 -0.81 23.33 -2.32
C ASP A 828 -1.39 24.40 -1.38
N ASN A 829 -1.20 25.69 -1.69
CA ASN A 829 -1.69 26.80 -0.86
C ASN A 829 -2.22 27.96 -1.71
N LEU A 830 -3.54 28.11 -1.73
CA LEU A 830 -4.23 29.20 -2.41
C LEU A 830 -4.60 30.37 -1.49
N GLY A 831 -4.29 30.28 -0.20
CA GLY A 831 -4.73 31.23 0.81
C GLY A 831 -6.26 31.31 0.95
N ILE A 832 -6.98 30.27 0.52
CA ILE A 832 -8.44 30.15 0.67
C ILE A 832 -8.72 29.37 1.96
N PRO A 833 -9.42 29.95 2.95
CA PRO A 833 -9.72 29.27 4.21
C PRO A 833 -10.51 27.97 3.98
N ASN A 834 -10.14 26.92 4.70
CA ASN A 834 -10.83 25.61 4.70
C ASN A 834 -10.94 24.94 3.32
N PHE A 835 -10.03 25.27 2.39
CA PHE A 835 -9.85 24.54 1.14
C PHE A 835 -8.56 23.74 1.20
N SER A 836 -8.63 22.45 0.85
CA SER A 836 -7.49 21.57 0.67
C SER A 836 -7.67 20.82 -0.65
N PHE A 837 -6.58 20.49 -1.32
CA PHE A 837 -6.58 19.58 -2.46
C PHE A 837 -5.31 18.72 -2.42
N PRO A 838 -5.41 17.38 -2.50
CA PRO A 838 -6.64 16.59 -2.38
C PRO A 838 -7.34 16.85 -1.03
N GLU A 839 -8.66 16.94 -1.02
CA GLU A 839 -9.45 16.94 0.19
C GLU A 839 -9.67 15.51 0.69
N ASP A 840 -9.77 15.38 2.01
CA ASP A 840 -10.04 14.11 2.65
C ASP A 840 -11.37 13.52 2.15
N SER A 841 -11.30 12.32 1.56
CA SER A 841 -12.46 11.58 1.05
C SER A 841 -13.59 11.46 2.08
N THR A 842 -13.26 11.34 3.36
CA THR A 842 -14.25 11.25 4.45
C THR A 842 -15.04 12.55 4.62
N LYS A 843 -14.42 13.71 4.39
CA LYS A 843 -15.11 15.01 4.40
C LYS A 843 -16.00 15.16 3.18
N ILE A 844 -15.53 14.76 2.00
CA ILE A 844 -16.36 14.82 0.79
C ILE A 844 -17.59 13.92 0.94
N TYR A 845 -17.42 12.66 1.40
CA TYR A 845 -18.57 11.79 1.68
C TYR A 845 -19.48 12.35 2.78
N THR A 846 -18.92 13.00 3.81
CA THR A 846 -19.74 13.72 4.82
C THR A 846 -20.55 14.85 4.19
N TRP A 847 -20.00 15.61 3.24
CA TRP A 847 -20.76 16.64 2.52
C TRP A 847 -21.87 16.01 1.68
N LEU A 848 -21.60 14.88 1.03
CA LEU A 848 -22.59 14.15 0.25
C LEU A 848 -23.74 13.62 1.12
N ASP A 849 -23.43 12.99 2.25
CA ASP A 849 -24.44 12.43 3.16
C ASP A 849 -25.37 13.51 3.73
N ASN A 850 -24.80 14.69 4.01
CA ASN A 850 -25.55 15.83 4.55
C ASN A 850 -26.19 16.70 3.47
N LYS A 851 -26.02 16.38 2.17
CA LYS A 851 -26.33 17.27 1.05
C LYS A 851 -25.77 18.69 1.26
N ASP A 852 -24.56 18.80 1.82
CA ASP A 852 -23.87 20.06 2.09
C ASP A 852 -23.31 20.66 0.79
N VAL A 853 -24.24 21.21 0.00
CA VAL A 853 -23.93 21.92 -1.24
C VAL A 853 -23.04 23.15 -1.01
N THR A 854 -22.97 23.69 0.21
CA THR A 854 -22.13 24.85 0.51
C THR A 854 -20.66 24.45 0.52
N SER A 855 -20.31 23.37 1.24
CA SER A 855 -18.94 22.87 1.28
C SER A 855 -18.47 22.34 -0.06
N ILE A 856 -19.33 21.60 -0.79
CA ILE A 856 -19.06 21.15 -2.16
C ILE A 856 -18.76 22.34 -3.09
N THR A 857 -19.56 23.41 -3.01
CA THR A 857 -19.36 24.59 -3.85
C THR A 857 -18.09 25.37 -3.46
N ASN A 858 -17.79 25.51 -2.17
CA ASN A 858 -16.54 26.12 -1.71
C ASN A 858 -15.32 25.35 -2.23
N HIS A 859 -15.38 24.02 -2.17
CA HIS A 859 -14.35 23.15 -2.70
C HIS A 859 -14.19 23.32 -4.22
N ALA A 860 -15.29 23.28 -4.97
CA ALA A 860 -15.29 23.56 -6.40
C ALA A 860 -14.70 24.95 -6.73
N TRP A 861 -14.97 26.00 -5.95
CA TRP A 861 -14.33 27.29 -6.18
C TRP A 861 -12.82 27.29 -5.91
N GLY A 862 -12.35 26.55 -4.91
CA GLY A 862 -10.93 26.39 -4.64
C GLY A 862 -10.18 25.69 -5.78
N ILE A 863 -10.78 24.65 -6.36
CA ILE A 863 -10.25 23.99 -7.57
C ILE A 863 -10.08 25.01 -8.71
N TRP A 864 -11.10 25.84 -8.99
CA TRP A 864 -11.00 26.87 -10.02
C TRP A 864 -9.89 27.90 -9.75
N ALA A 865 -9.73 28.30 -8.49
CA ALA A 865 -8.69 29.23 -8.10
C ALA A 865 -7.28 28.66 -8.36
N GLY A 866 -7.05 27.37 -8.06
CA GLY A 866 -5.78 26.72 -8.33
C GLY A 866 -5.49 26.57 -9.81
N LEU A 867 -6.45 26.07 -10.59
CA LEU A 867 -6.31 25.89 -12.03
C LEU A 867 -6.04 27.21 -12.76
N THR A 868 -6.72 28.28 -12.34
CA THR A 868 -6.60 29.62 -12.95
C THR A 868 -5.56 30.51 -12.28
N THR A 869 -4.66 29.94 -11.48
CA THR A 869 -3.46 30.63 -11.04
C THR A 869 -2.50 30.80 -12.22
N LYS A 870 -2.00 32.03 -12.43
CA LYS A 870 -0.96 32.30 -13.43
C LYS A 870 0.38 31.79 -12.92
N THR A 871 1.08 31.05 -13.77
CA THR A 871 2.45 30.59 -13.55
C THR A 871 3.44 31.68 -13.99
N ASN A 872 4.70 31.51 -13.63
CA ASN A 872 5.82 32.32 -14.14
C ASN A 872 6.24 31.94 -15.57
N GLN A 873 5.60 30.94 -16.19
CA GLN A 873 5.94 30.46 -17.53
C GLN A 873 5.23 31.26 -18.61
N MET A 874 5.93 31.47 -19.72
CA MET A 874 5.47 32.26 -20.86
C MET A 874 5.51 31.41 -22.13
N TYR A 875 4.44 31.44 -22.92
CA TYR A 875 4.38 30.84 -24.26
C TYR A 875 3.91 31.88 -25.27
N GLU A 876 4.71 32.14 -26.30
CA GLU A 876 4.45 33.16 -27.33
C GLU A 876 4.07 34.56 -26.79
N GLY A 877 4.56 34.91 -25.60
CA GLY A 877 4.30 36.20 -24.95
C GLY A 877 3.10 36.20 -24.00
N ASP A 878 2.40 35.08 -23.85
CA ASP A 878 1.30 34.89 -22.90
C ASP A 878 1.77 34.13 -21.65
N SER A 879 1.43 34.63 -20.47
CA SER A 879 1.63 33.89 -19.21
C SER A 879 0.65 32.73 -19.11
N LEU A 880 1.13 31.54 -18.75
CA LEU A 880 0.32 30.32 -18.71
C LEU A 880 -0.42 30.19 -17.37
N TYR A 881 -1.67 29.77 -17.41
CA TYR A 881 -2.38 29.22 -16.24
C TYR A 881 -1.85 27.83 -15.88
N VAL A 882 -2.02 27.39 -14.63
CA VAL A 882 -1.58 26.05 -14.17
C VAL A 882 -2.09 24.96 -15.13
N PHE A 883 -3.39 24.95 -15.43
CA PHE A 883 -3.97 23.93 -16.32
C PHE A 883 -3.43 23.97 -17.77
N GLU A 884 -2.93 25.13 -18.24
CA GLU A 884 -2.36 25.27 -19.59
C GLU A 884 -0.96 24.65 -19.69
N THR A 885 -0.32 24.35 -18.56
CA THR A 885 1.01 23.72 -18.52
C THR A 885 0.98 22.19 -18.65
N TRP A 886 -0.20 21.59 -18.49
CA TRP A 886 -0.38 20.14 -18.39
C TRP A 886 -0.29 19.41 -19.74
N PHE A 887 0.05 18.13 -19.70
CA PHE A 887 0.10 17.29 -20.91
C PHE A 887 -1.31 16.98 -21.42
N GLY A 888 -1.48 17.10 -22.74
CA GLY A 888 -2.68 16.70 -23.43
C GLY A 888 -2.80 15.18 -23.54
N VAL A 889 -4.03 14.66 -23.54
CA VAL A 889 -4.29 13.21 -23.61
C VAL A 889 -3.69 12.55 -24.85
N LYS A 890 -3.66 13.23 -26.01
CA LYS A 890 -3.03 12.72 -27.24
C LYS A 890 -1.53 12.60 -27.11
N GLU A 891 -0.89 13.59 -26.47
CA GLU A 891 0.55 13.54 -26.18
C GLU A 891 0.86 12.35 -25.27
N LEU A 892 0.02 12.11 -24.26
CA LEU A 892 0.17 10.97 -23.36
C LEU A 892 -0.06 9.62 -24.07
N ALA A 893 -1.07 9.51 -24.92
CA ALA A 893 -1.32 8.31 -25.72
C ALA A 893 -0.18 8.01 -26.71
N GLU A 894 0.40 9.03 -27.33
CA GLU A 894 1.60 8.87 -28.16
C GLU A 894 2.80 8.38 -27.32
N MET A 895 3.01 8.97 -26.15
CA MET A 895 4.07 8.53 -25.21
C MET A 895 3.88 7.06 -24.82
N THR A 896 2.66 6.62 -24.49
CA THR A 896 2.40 5.22 -24.15
C THR A 896 2.57 4.31 -25.38
N ALA A 897 2.23 4.75 -26.59
CA ALA A 897 2.44 3.98 -27.81
C ALA A 897 3.93 3.66 -28.06
N PHE A 898 4.82 4.55 -27.59
CA PHE A 898 6.27 4.36 -27.60
C PHE A 898 6.81 3.63 -26.34
N GLY A 899 5.93 3.21 -25.43
CA GLY A 899 6.31 2.55 -24.17
C GLY A 899 6.96 3.48 -23.14
N ASN A 900 6.79 4.79 -23.27
CA ASN A 900 7.42 5.77 -22.38
C ASN A 900 6.69 5.86 -21.03
N LYS A 901 7.11 5.04 -20.07
CA LYS A 901 6.54 4.97 -18.71
C LYS A 901 6.78 6.19 -17.82
N GLN A 902 7.70 7.07 -18.19
CA GLN A 902 8.05 8.28 -17.44
C GLN A 902 7.56 9.56 -18.14
N GLY A 903 6.87 9.40 -19.29
CA GLY A 903 6.48 10.48 -20.19
C GLY A 903 5.60 11.54 -19.53
N GLY A 904 4.70 11.14 -18.64
CA GLY A 904 3.81 12.05 -17.92
C GLY A 904 4.29 12.49 -16.54
N CYS A 905 5.42 11.94 -16.04
CA CYS A 905 5.90 12.21 -14.68
C CYS A 905 6.82 13.44 -14.60
N ASN A 906 7.84 13.54 -15.46
CA ASN A 906 8.93 14.53 -15.31
C ASN A 906 9.35 15.20 -16.63
N GLN A 907 8.52 15.13 -17.69
CA GLN A 907 8.87 15.67 -19.00
C GLN A 907 8.42 17.13 -19.17
N ILE A 908 9.12 17.82 -20.09
CA ILE A 908 8.81 19.19 -20.51
C ILE A 908 8.07 19.10 -21.85
N LYS A 909 6.96 19.83 -22.01
CA LYS A 909 6.25 19.97 -23.29
C LYS A 909 6.70 21.24 -24.02
N TYR A 910 6.57 21.30 -25.34
CA TYR A 910 7.11 22.42 -26.13
C TYR A 910 6.04 23.32 -26.75
N GLU A 911 4.79 22.88 -26.75
CA GLU A 911 3.64 23.58 -27.32
C GLU A 911 2.45 23.51 -26.35
N ARG A 912 1.44 24.36 -26.54
CA ARG A 912 0.16 24.20 -25.82
C ARG A 912 -0.52 22.91 -26.29
N THR A 913 -1.40 22.36 -25.45
CA THR A 913 -2.22 21.20 -25.84
C THR A 913 -3.00 21.52 -27.12
N SER A 914 -2.87 20.65 -28.13
CA SER A 914 -3.53 20.84 -29.42
C SER A 914 -5.05 20.89 -29.29
N LEU A 915 -5.67 21.87 -29.95
CA LEU A 915 -7.12 21.99 -30.05
C LEU A 915 -7.71 20.83 -30.87
N SER A 916 -8.88 20.34 -30.47
CA SER A 916 -9.68 19.38 -31.23
C SER A 916 -11.14 19.81 -31.34
N VAL A 917 -11.83 19.31 -32.36
CA VAL A 917 -13.30 19.39 -32.41
C VAL A 917 -13.84 18.49 -31.29
N PRO A 918 -14.88 18.92 -30.54
CA PRO A 918 -15.38 18.12 -29.43
C PRO A 918 -15.85 16.72 -29.83
N GLU A 919 -15.21 15.69 -29.28
CA GLU A 919 -15.44 14.28 -29.66
C GLU A 919 -16.86 13.82 -29.35
N GLN A 920 -17.49 14.41 -28.34
CA GLN A 920 -18.89 14.17 -27.99
C GLN A 920 -19.89 14.60 -29.07
N PHE A 921 -19.57 15.58 -29.92
CA PHE A 921 -20.41 15.89 -31.09
C PHE A 921 -20.28 14.82 -32.17
N VAL A 922 -19.12 14.18 -32.30
CA VAL A 922 -18.88 13.06 -33.21
C VAL A 922 -19.52 11.77 -32.67
N HIS A 923 -19.38 11.47 -31.38
CA HIS A 923 -20.05 10.36 -30.70
C HIS A 923 -21.58 10.52 -30.73
N ALA A 924 -22.13 11.68 -30.35
CA ALA A 924 -23.56 11.97 -30.44
C ALA A 924 -24.13 11.85 -31.87
N GLN A 925 -23.32 12.13 -32.90
CA GLN A 925 -23.70 11.98 -34.31
C GLN A 925 -23.66 10.51 -34.78
N LEU A 926 -22.67 9.72 -34.32
CA LEU A 926 -22.54 8.28 -34.59
C LEU A 926 -23.67 7.47 -33.91
N PHE A 927 -24.08 7.84 -32.68
CA PHE A 927 -25.18 7.18 -31.97
C PHE A 927 -26.58 7.55 -32.49
N ALA A 928 -26.73 8.70 -33.17
CA ALA A 928 -28.02 9.20 -33.65
C ALA A 928 -28.43 8.75 -35.08
N ASN A 929 -27.56 8.04 -35.83
CA ASN A 929 -27.81 7.45 -37.17
C ASN A 929 -28.49 8.35 -38.24
N ALA A 930 -28.51 9.69 -38.07
CA ALA A 930 -29.23 10.59 -38.99
C ALA A 930 -28.82 12.07 -38.96
N ALA A 931 -27.66 12.45 -38.42
CA ALA A 931 -27.27 13.86 -38.34
C ALA A 931 -26.32 14.25 -39.49
N VAL A 932 -26.68 15.28 -40.26
CA VAL A 932 -25.75 15.99 -41.16
C VAL A 932 -24.67 16.63 -40.29
N VAL A 933 -23.40 16.39 -40.61
CA VAL A 933 -22.25 16.96 -39.90
C VAL A 933 -22.35 18.49 -40.02
N ASP A 934 -22.50 19.17 -38.89
CA ASP A 934 -22.34 20.62 -38.85
C ASP A 934 -20.85 20.94 -38.91
N THR A 935 -20.40 21.34 -40.08
CA THR A 935 -19.00 21.58 -40.46
C THR A 935 -18.55 23.01 -40.16
N THR A 936 -19.36 23.83 -39.48
CA THR A 936 -19.09 25.25 -39.23
C THR A 936 -18.52 25.55 -37.84
N PHE A 937 -17.90 24.55 -37.19
CA PHE A 937 -17.48 24.60 -35.77
C PHE A 937 -16.76 25.89 -35.37
N GLN A 938 -17.33 26.61 -34.40
CA GLN A 938 -16.67 27.71 -33.67
C GLN A 938 -16.31 27.32 -32.23
N ILE A 939 -16.65 26.10 -31.80
CA ILE A 939 -16.34 25.55 -30.48
C ILE A 939 -15.30 24.44 -30.61
N PHE A 940 -14.24 24.55 -29.81
CA PHE A 940 -13.12 23.62 -29.75
C PHE A 940 -12.82 23.21 -28.32
N GLU A 941 -12.07 22.13 -28.14
CA GLU A 941 -11.68 21.67 -26.81
C GLU A 941 -10.22 21.21 -26.75
N THR A 942 -9.72 21.10 -25.51
CA THR A 942 -8.50 20.38 -25.18
C THR A 942 -8.82 19.42 -24.04
N VAL A 943 -8.10 18.30 -23.91
CA VAL A 943 -8.19 17.43 -22.73
C VAL A 943 -6.78 17.22 -22.17
N SER A 944 -6.57 17.55 -20.90
CA SER A 944 -5.24 17.49 -20.27
C SER A 944 -5.30 16.90 -18.86
N TYR A 945 -4.21 16.24 -18.46
CA TYR A 945 -4.05 15.58 -17.16
C TYR A 945 -2.99 16.33 -16.34
N ASN A 946 -3.26 16.59 -15.05
CA ASN A 946 -2.21 17.10 -14.16
C ASN A 946 -1.05 16.09 -14.04
N PRO A 947 0.11 16.48 -13.50
CA PRO A 947 1.26 15.58 -13.49
C PRO A 947 0.99 14.25 -12.74
N GLY A 948 0.22 14.26 -11.64
CA GLY A 948 -0.26 13.03 -10.99
C GLY A 948 -1.04 12.08 -11.92
N ALA A 949 -2.05 12.59 -12.62
CA ALA A 949 -2.83 11.80 -13.59
C ALA A 949 -2.03 11.38 -14.83
N ALA A 950 -1.15 12.26 -15.33
CA ALA A 950 -0.30 12.01 -16.49
C ALA A 950 0.76 10.93 -16.19
N CYS A 951 1.38 11.00 -15.01
CA CYS A 951 2.34 10.02 -14.54
C CYS A 951 1.69 8.64 -14.39
N PHE A 952 0.53 8.57 -13.73
CA PHE A 952 -0.26 7.33 -13.64
C PHE A 952 -0.56 6.74 -15.01
N ALA A 953 -1.04 7.57 -15.95
CA ALA A 953 -1.44 7.10 -17.28
C ALA A 953 -0.26 6.53 -18.09
N THR A 954 0.92 7.14 -17.96
CA THR A 954 2.12 6.69 -18.67
C THR A 954 2.81 5.50 -18.01
N GLN A 955 2.93 5.47 -16.67
CA GLN A 955 3.51 4.33 -15.94
C GLN A 955 2.74 3.02 -16.19
N ASN A 956 1.41 3.11 -16.21
CA ASN A 956 0.51 1.99 -16.46
C ASN A 956 0.20 1.78 -17.95
N LEU A 957 0.73 2.62 -18.85
CA LEU A 957 0.56 2.53 -20.29
C LEU A 957 -0.92 2.38 -20.74
N ILE A 958 -1.85 3.02 -20.01
CA ILE A 958 -3.30 2.73 -20.06
C ILE A 958 -4.00 3.07 -21.38
N PHE A 959 -3.33 3.79 -22.29
CA PHE A 959 -3.87 4.03 -23.65
C PHE A 959 -3.52 2.92 -24.64
N ASN A 960 -2.65 1.96 -24.30
CA ASN A 960 -2.34 0.85 -25.21
C ASN A 960 -3.39 -0.26 -25.10
N GLN A 961 -3.89 -0.74 -26.24
CA GLN A 961 -4.85 -1.84 -26.26
C GLN A 961 -4.27 -3.09 -25.61
N SER A 962 -2.98 -3.39 -25.80
CA SER A 962 -2.32 -4.53 -25.13
C SER A 962 -2.39 -4.48 -23.61
N GLU A 963 -2.35 -3.29 -23.02
CA GLU A 963 -2.36 -3.09 -21.58
C GLU A 963 -3.78 -3.15 -21.05
N LEU A 964 -4.73 -2.52 -21.74
CA LEU A 964 -6.16 -2.67 -21.45
C LEU A 964 -6.58 -4.15 -21.51
N ASN A 965 -6.13 -4.92 -22.50
CA ASN A 965 -6.45 -6.34 -22.62
C ASN A 965 -6.07 -7.18 -21.39
N LYS A 966 -5.12 -6.74 -20.55
CA LYS A 966 -4.76 -7.44 -19.31
C LYS A 966 -5.89 -7.39 -18.27
N TYR A 967 -6.75 -6.38 -18.36
CA TYR A 967 -7.92 -6.21 -17.51
C TYR A 967 -9.19 -6.77 -18.14
N GLN A 968 -9.08 -7.47 -19.29
CA GLN A 968 -10.23 -8.08 -19.95
C GLN A 968 -10.86 -9.13 -19.01
N PRO A 969 -12.13 -8.96 -18.61
CA PRO A 969 -12.78 -9.91 -17.72
C PRO A 969 -13.11 -11.24 -18.43
N SER A 970 -13.34 -12.29 -17.62
CA SER A 970 -13.97 -13.53 -18.10
C SER A 970 -15.41 -13.26 -18.56
N GLU A 971 -15.98 -14.19 -19.33
CA GLU A 971 -17.35 -14.03 -19.83
C GLU A 971 -18.36 -13.84 -18.67
N GLY A 972 -19.04 -12.68 -18.65
CA GLY A 972 -20.00 -12.31 -17.61
C GLY A 972 -19.43 -11.48 -16.46
N ASP A 973 -18.11 -11.35 -16.33
CA ASP A 973 -17.45 -10.54 -15.31
C ASP A 973 -17.20 -9.09 -15.79
N ILE A 974 -16.77 -8.20 -14.88
CA ILE A 974 -16.44 -6.80 -15.15
C ILE A 974 -14.95 -6.57 -14.90
N GLY A 975 -14.23 -6.05 -15.90
CA GLY A 975 -12.83 -5.66 -15.80
C GLY A 975 -12.70 -4.21 -15.35
N ARG A 976 -11.59 -3.85 -14.72
CA ARG A 976 -11.31 -2.48 -14.26
C ARG A 976 -9.83 -2.18 -14.40
N ILE A 977 -9.49 -1.01 -14.93
CA ILE A 977 -8.12 -0.48 -14.81
C ILE A 977 -7.85 -0.09 -13.34
N PRO A 978 -6.59 0.05 -12.92
CA PRO A 978 -6.27 0.57 -11.59
C PRO A 978 -6.87 1.97 -11.41
N ASP A 979 -7.19 2.29 -10.16
CA ASP A 979 -7.67 3.62 -9.80
C ASP A 979 -6.58 4.67 -10.02
N PHE A 980 -6.95 5.84 -10.54
CA PHE A 980 -6.05 6.99 -10.54
C PHE A 980 -5.69 7.39 -9.09
N PRO A 981 -4.52 8.03 -8.86
CA PRO A 981 -4.15 8.52 -7.53
C PRO A 981 -5.06 9.66 -7.06
N ALA A 982 -5.19 9.87 -5.76
CA ALA A 982 -6.10 10.87 -5.18
C ALA A 982 -5.84 12.32 -5.63
N ASN A 983 -4.61 12.65 -6.03
CA ASN A 983 -4.23 13.95 -6.59
C ASN A 983 -4.45 14.09 -8.09
N ALA A 984 -5.06 13.10 -8.75
CA ALA A 984 -5.37 13.17 -10.17
C ALA A 984 -6.45 14.21 -10.48
N ILE A 985 -6.17 15.07 -11.46
CA ILE A 985 -7.09 16.02 -12.05
C ILE A 985 -7.10 15.83 -13.57
N THR A 986 -8.30 15.74 -14.14
CA THR A 986 -8.49 15.83 -15.60
C THR A 986 -9.27 17.08 -15.92
N THR A 987 -8.88 17.77 -17.00
CA THR A 987 -9.52 19.01 -17.45
C THR A 987 -9.96 18.89 -18.90
N LYS A 988 -11.11 19.50 -19.20
CA LYS A 988 -11.64 19.63 -20.55
C LYS A 988 -12.08 21.08 -20.85
N PRO A 989 -11.12 22.00 -21.08
CA PRO A 989 -11.41 23.37 -21.52
C PRO A 989 -12.15 23.40 -22.87
N THR A 990 -13.16 24.25 -22.97
CA THR A 990 -13.99 24.51 -24.16
C THR A 990 -13.82 25.95 -24.60
N TYR A 991 -13.36 26.15 -25.84
CA TYR A 991 -13.02 27.44 -26.40
C TYR A 991 -13.97 27.83 -27.53
N PHE A 992 -14.34 29.12 -27.58
CA PHE A 992 -14.98 29.73 -28.73
C PHE A 992 -13.94 30.48 -29.56
N ALA A 993 -13.84 30.18 -30.85
CA ALA A 993 -13.00 30.90 -31.79
C ALA A 993 -13.84 31.90 -32.57
N GLY A 994 -13.51 33.19 -32.47
CA GLY A 994 -14.27 34.25 -33.13
C GLY A 994 -13.35 35.29 -33.76
N LYS A 995 -13.75 35.78 -34.94
CA LYS A 995 -13.02 36.84 -35.64
C LYS A 995 -13.56 38.22 -35.26
N PRO A 996 -12.70 39.21 -35.01
CA PRO A 996 -13.15 40.57 -34.81
C PRO A 996 -13.73 41.15 -36.10
N ASP A 997 -14.80 41.92 -35.97
CA ASP A 997 -15.35 42.72 -37.06
C ASP A 997 -14.48 43.95 -37.38
N GLU A 998 -14.93 44.81 -38.30
CA GLU A 998 -14.24 46.05 -38.68
C GLU A 998 -14.05 47.06 -37.52
N ASN A 999 -14.78 46.88 -36.42
CA ASN A 999 -14.69 47.69 -35.21
C ASN A 999 -13.86 47.03 -34.10
N GLY A 1000 -13.26 45.86 -34.36
CA GLY A 1000 -12.50 45.10 -33.37
C GLY A 1000 -13.38 44.34 -32.37
N LEU A 1001 -14.63 44.02 -32.72
CA LEU A 1001 -15.56 43.31 -31.84
C LEU A 1001 -15.77 41.86 -32.28
N ILE A 1002 -15.61 40.92 -31.35
CA ILE A 1002 -15.95 39.50 -31.55
C ILE A 1002 -17.34 39.26 -30.97
N ARG A 1003 -18.29 38.78 -31.79
CA ARG A 1003 -19.62 38.39 -31.31
C ARG A 1003 -19.57 37.01 -30.67
N VAL A 1004 -19.83 36.93 -29.37
CA VAL A 1004 -19.77 35.68 -28.59
C VAL A 1004 -21.18 35.30 -28.13
N PRO A 1005 -21.66 34.06 -28.42
CA PRO A 1005 -22.92 33.58 -27.87
C PRO A 1005 -22.80 33.45 -26.35
N THR A 1006 -23.84 33.82 -25.61
CA THR A 1006 -23.86 33.69 -24.15
C THR A 1006 -25.10 32.95 -23.68
N TRP A 1007 -24.93 32.11 -22.67
CA TRP A 1007 -26.00 31.26 -22.14
C TRP A 1007 -27.19 32.09 -21.64
N PRO A 1008 -28.41 31.91 -22.20
CA PRO A 1008 -29.60 32.65 -21.79
C PRO A 1008 -30.41 31.93 -20.70
N GLY A 1009 -29.92 30.78 -20.22
CA GLY A 1009 -30.58 29.94 -19.22
C GLY A 1009 -31.24 28.69 -19.77
N THR A 1010 -31.53 27.75 -18.87
CA THR A 1010 -32.15 26.45 -19.20
C THR A 1010 -33.55 26.64 -19.80
N PRO A 1011 -33.86 26.03 -20.96
CA PRO A 1011 -35.16 26.17 -21.59
C PRO A 1011 -36.25 25.42 -20.81
N VAL A 1012 -37.45 26.02 -20.74
CA VAL A 1012 -38.64 25.41 -20.13
C VAL A 1012 -39.79 25.42 -21.16
N PRO A 1013 -40.34 24.24 -21.56
CA PRO A 1013 -39.88 22.89 -21.22
C PRO A 1013 -38.49 22.57 -21.80
N ALA A 1014 -37.83 21.54 -21.26
CA ALA A 1014 -36.52 21.09 -21.72
C ALA A 1014 -36.54 20.74 -23.22
N LYS A 1015 -35.47 21.12 -23.93
CA LYS A 1015 -35.29 20.88 -25.36
C LYS A 1015 -33.81 20.94 -25.72
N LYS A 1016 -33.45 20.42 -26.90
CA LYS A 1016 -32.15 20.66 -27.53
C LYS A 1016 -31.94 22.17 -27.69
N PHE A 1017 -30.87 22.70 -27.13
CA PHE A 1017 -30.62 24.14 -27.03
C PHE A 1017 -29.14 24.50 -27.17
N LYS A 1018 -28.65 24.28 -28.39
CA LYS A 1018 -27.25 24.55 -28.79
C LYS A 1018 -26.97 26.06 -28.88
N TYR A 1019 -25.70 26.44 -28.69
CA TYR A 1019 -25.23 27.83 -28.62
C TYR A 1019 -25.58 28.72 -29.83
N ASP A 1020 -25.66 28.16 -31.02
CA ASP A 1020 -26.07 28.84 -32.26
C ASP A 1020 -27.56 29.18 -32.30
N THR A 1021 -28.38 28.58 -31.43
CA THR A 1021 -29.84 28.82 -31.35
C THR A 1021 -30.26 29.79 -30.25
N TRP A 1022 -29.35 30.21 -29.37
CA TRP A 1022 -29.68 31.03 -28.18
C TRP A 1022 -30.17 32.43 -28.53
N ASN A 1023 -29.76 32.96 -29.69
CA ASN A 1023 -30.06 34.32 -30.12
C ASN A 1023 -29.69 35.40 -29.06
N THR A 1024 -28.72 35.10 -28.20
CA THR A 1024 -28.29 35.95 -27.09
C THR A 1024 -26.77 36.09 -27.14
N TYR A 1025 -26.27 37.33 -27.22
CA TYR A 1025 -24.86 37.59 -27.53
C TYR A 1025 -24.28 38.73 -26.71
N VAL A 1026 -22.97 38.64 -26.46
CA VAL A 1026 -22.11 39.75 -26.03
C VAL A 1026 -21.08 40.05 -27.12
N TYR A 1027 -20.42 41.19 -27.03
CA TYR A 1027 -19.35 41.57 -27.95
C TYR A 1027 -18.04 41.71 -27.18
N ALA A 1028 -17.04 40.89 -27.46
CA ALA A 1028 -15.72 41.01 -26.86
C ALA A 1028 -14.88 42.03 -27.65
N ASP A 1029 -14.53 43.14 -27.00
CA ASP A 1029 -13.68 44.18 -27.54
C ASP A 1029 -12.20 43.82 -27.38
N ILE A 1030 -11.53 43.56 -28.50
CA ILE A 1030 -10.12 43.14 -28.52
C ILE A 1030 -9.17 44.24 -28.04
N ASN A 1031 -9.62 45.50 -28.05
CA ASN A 1031 -8.83 46.65 -27.61
C ASN A 1031 -8.99 46.94 -26.12
N ASN A 1032 -9.84 46.18 -25.42
CA ASN A 1032 -10.14 46.36 -24.00
C ASN A 1032 -10.55 47.80 -23.63
N SER A 1033 -11.37 48.46 -24.47
CA SER A 1033 -11.72 49.88 -24.30
C SER A 1033 -12.91 50.12 -23.34
N GLN A 1034 -13.54 49.06 -22.83
CA GLN A 1034 -14.70 49.17 -21.95
C GLN A 1034 -14.28 49.46 -20.50
N PRO A 1035 -15.08 50.23 -19.73
CA PRO A 1035 -14.82 50.46 -18.32
C PRO A 1035 -14.76 49.16 -17.50
N LYS A 1036 -13.84 49.10 -16.54
CA LYS A 1036 -13.75 48.01 -15.55
C LYS A 1036 -15.08 47.90 -14.78
N ASN A 1037 -15.62 46.69 -14.64
CA ASN A 1037 -16.89 46.36 -13.95
C ASN A 1037 -18.16 46.88 -14.64
N LYS A 1038 -18.14 47.06 -15.96
CA LYS A 1038 -19.34 47.39 -16.73
C LYS A 1038 -20.42 46.31 -16.55
N VAL A 1039 -21.64 46.72 -16.23
CA VAL A 1039 -22.80 45.83 -16.21
C VAL A 1039 -23.22 45.55 -17.65
N LEU A 1040 -23.13 44.29 -18.07
CA LEU A 1040 -23.46 43.87 -19.42
C LEU A 1040 -24.97 43.66 -19.56
N VAL A 1041 -25.52 44.17 -20.66
CA VAL A 1041 -26.88 43.84 -21.10
C VAL A 1041 -26.73 43.11 -22.44
N PRO A 1042 -26.90 41.78 -22.49
CA PRO A 1042 -26.70 41.03 -23.73
C PRO A 1042 -27.71 41.43 -24.79
N VAL A 1043 -27.32 41.33 -26.06
CA VAL A 1043 -28.23 41.52 -27.18
C VAL A 1043 -29.10 40.28 -27.32
N THR A 1044 -30.41 40.49 -27.45
CA THR A 1044 -31.36 39.46 -27.87
C THR A 1044 -31.80 39.72 -29.33
N GLY A 1045 -31.61 38.73 -30.21
CA GLY A 1045 -31.94 38.81 -31.64
C GLY A 1045 -30.75 39.12 -32.58
N SER A 1046 -31.04 39.19 -33.88
CA SER A 1046 -30.00 39.16 -34.94
C SER A 1046 -29.48 40.53 -35.40
N ASN A 1047 -30.24 41.61 -35.18
CA ASN A 1047 -29.96 42.95 -35.72
C ASN A 1047 -29.96 44.02 -34.61
N PRO A 1048 -28.91 44.12 -33.78
CA PRO A 1048 -28.87 45.09 -32.69
C PRO A 1048 -28.62 46.53 -33.16
N THR A 1049 -29.15 47.51 -32.43
CA THR A 1049 -28.78 48.92 -32.58
C THR A 1049 -27.37 49.20 -32.04
N LYS A 1050 -26.77 50.33 -32.40
CA LYS A 1050 -25.45 50.75 -31.89
C LYS A 1050 -25.45 50.85 -30.36
N GLU A 1051 -26.54 51.29 -29.76
CA GLU A 1051 -26.72 51.39 -28.31
C GLU A 1051 -26.78 50.01 -27.66
N GLN A 1052 -27.45 49.04 -28.30
CA GLN A 1052 -27.52 47.66 -27.81
C GLN A 1052 -26.16 46.96 -27.90
N ILE A 1053 -25.43 47.12 -29.02
CA ILE A 1053 -24.04 46.63 -29.14
C ILE A 1053 -23.18 47.24 -28.03
N LYS A 1054 -23.25 48.57 -27.86
CA LYS A 1054 -22.51 49.27 -26.81
C LYS A 1054 -22.86 48.75 -25.42
N ALA A 1055 -24.12 48.44 -25.11
CA ALA A 1055 -24.50 47.89 -23.80
C ALA A 1055 -24.01 46.44 -23.58
N ALA A 1056 -23.92 45.64 -24.65
CA ALA A 1056 -23.49 44.25 -24.63
C ALA A 1056 -21.98 44.04 -24.79
N THR A 1057 -21.21 45.10 -25.02
CA THR A 1057 -19.75 44.99 -25.25
C THR A 1057 -19.00 44.84 -23.93
N CYS A 1058 -18.20 43.79 -23.80
CA CYS A 1058 -17.24 43.54 -22.71
C CYS A 1058 -15.80 43.62 -23.23
N ASN A 1059 -14.81 43.61 -22.34
CA ASN A 1059 -13.41 43.54 -22.71
C ASN A 1059 -13.04 42.10 -23.05
N VAL A 1060 -12.15 41.86 -24.02
CA VAL A 1060 -11.65 40.50 -24.28
C VAL A 1060 -10.96 39.91 -23.03
N ASN A 1061 -10.33 40.75 -22.20
CA ASN A 1061 -9.72 40.36 -20.93
C ASN A 1061 -10.74 39.99 -19.84
N ASP A 1062 -12.04 40.11 -20.10
CA ASP A 1062 -13.08 39.54 -19.26
C ASP A 1062 -13.24 38.01 -19.49
N PHE A 1063 -12.57 37.46 -20.52
CA PHE A 1063 -12.43 36.02 -20.78
C PHE A 1063 -11.00 35.56 -20.51
N ILE A 1064 -10.84 34.31 -20.08
CA ILE A 1064 -9.56 33.61 -20.22
C ILE A 1064 -9.36 33.37 -21.71
N ASN A 1065 -8.32 33.95 -22.29
CA ASN A 1065 -8.10 33.94 -23.74
C ASN A 1065 -6.62 33.84 -24.07
N TYR A 1066 -6.33 33.39 -25.29
CA TYR A 1066 -5.00 33.42 -25.87
C TYR A 1066 -5.10 33.49 -27.41
N LYS A 1067 -3.98 33.77 -28.04
CA LYS A 1067 -3.88 33.86 -29.50
C LYS A 1067 -3.60 32.50 -30.11
N LEU A 1068 -4.25 32.20 -31.23
CA LEU A 1068 -3.95 31.02 -32.03
C LEU A 1068 -2.51 31.07 -32.52
N ASP A 1069 -1.76 30.01 -32.24
CA ASP A 1069 -0.47 29.75 -32.84
C ASP A 1069 -0.62 29.15 -34.26
N LYS A 1070 0.51 28.91 -34.92
CA LYS A 1070 0.55 28.38 -36.28
C LYS A 1070 -0.06 26.99 -36.40
N VAL A 1071 0.17 26.12 -35.42
CA VAL A 1071 -0.28 24.72 -35.45
C VAL A 1071 -1.79 24.67 -35.26
N ALA A 1072 -2.30 25.40 -34.27
CA ALA A 1072 -3.73 25.51 -34.00
C ALA A 1072 -4.49 26.12 -35.19
N ALA A 1073 -4.02 27.23 -35.76
CA ALA A 1073 -4.68 27.85 -36.92
C ALA A 1073 -4.76 26.90 -38.13
N LEU A 1074 -3.69 26.14 -38.41
CA LEU A 1074 -3.68 25.15 -39.49
C LEU A 1074 -4.66 24.00 -39.23
N TYR A 1075 -4.66 23.44 -38.01
CA TYR A 1075 -5.55 22.35 -37.63
C TYR A 1075 -7.02 22.78 -37.75
N LEU A 1076 -7.38 23.95 -37.21
CA LEU A 1076 -8.74 24.48 -37.27
C LEU A 1076 -9.20 24.69 -38.72
N ASN A 1077 -8.32 25.20 -39.58
CA ASN A 1077 -8.63 25.40 -40.99
C ASN A 1077 -8.87 24.10 -41.79
N GLN A 1078 -8.31 22.97 -41.34
CA GLN A 1078 -8.50 21.67 -41.99
C GLN A 1078 -9.82 21.00 -41.61
N HIS A 1079 -10.41 21.35 -40.47
CA HIS A 1079 -11.56 20.65 -39.87
C HIS A 1079 -12.88 21.43 -39.90
N GLN A 1080 -12.90 22.54 -40.64
CA GLN A 1080 -14.09 23.35 -40.90
C GLN A 1080 -14.39 23.41 -42.40
N ASP A 1081 -15.61 23.84 -42.76
CA ASP A 1081 -15.92 24.11 -44.17
C ASP A 1081 -15.02 25.20 -44.77
N GLN A 1082 -14.39 24.86 -45.90
CA GLN A 1082 -13.41 25.71 -46.62
C GLN A 1082 -13.94 27.10 -47.02
N GLU A 1083 -15.25 27.32 -46.99
CA GLU A 1083 -15.86 28.60 -47.38
C GLU A 1083 -16.14 29.55 -46.20
N SER A 1084 -15.99 29.12 -44.93
CA SER A 1084 -16.58 29.86 -43.80
C SER A 1084 -15.61 30.71 -42.97
N HIS A 1085 -14.39 30.26 -42.62
CA HIS A 1085 -13.50 31.04 -41.74
C HIS A 1085 -11.99 30.78 -41.94
N ASP A 1086 -11.23 31.56 -42.71
CA ASP A 1086 -9.74 31.45 -42.69
C ASP A 1086 -9.12 31.87 -41.33
N PHE A 1087 -9.02 30.99 -40.33
CA PHE A 1087 -8.36 31.29 -39.05
C PHE A 1087 -6.88 31.59 -39.29
N LYS A 1088 -6.36 32.64 -38.68
CA LYS A 1088 -4.96 33.08 -38.85
C LYS A 1088 -4.24 33.05 -37.52
N VAL A 1089 -2.92 32.91 -37.60
CA VAL A 1089 -2.04 33.12 -36.44
C VAL A 1089 -2.32 34.50 -35.86
N GLY A 1090 -2.60 34.56 -34.56
CA GLY A 1090 -2.97 35.78 -33.86
C GLY A 1090 -4.47 36.02 -33.69
N ASP A 1091 -5.35 35.25 -34.35
CA ASP A 1091 -6.78 35.24 -34.03
C ASP A 1091 -6.99 34.76 -32.59
N LEU A 1092 -8.05 35.20 -31.93
CA LEU A 1092 -8.28 34.95 -30.50
C LEU A 1092 -9.20 33.76 -30.28
N ILE A 1093 -8.88 32.96 -29.26
CA ILE A 1093 -9.81 31.99 -28.69
C ILE A 1093 -10.14 32.31 -27.25
N LEU A 1094 -11.41 32.13 -26.91
CA LEU A 1094 -11.99 32.53 -25.64
C LEU A 1094 -12.47 31.28 -24.91
N LEU A 1095 -11.99 31.03 -23.68
CA LEU A 1095 -12.50 29.95 -22.86
C LEU A 1095 -13.95 30.27 -22.47
N VAL A 1096 -14.91 29.45 -22.91
CA VAL A 1096 -16.34 29.66 -22.64
C VAL A 1096 -16.91 28.63 -21.66
N GLY A 1097 -16.26 27.48 -21.52
CA GLY A 1097 -16.61 26.45 -20.54
C GLY A 1097 -15.42 25.55 -20.20
N MET A 1098 -15.48 24.82 -19.10
CA MET A 1098 -14.48 23.82 -18.72
C MET A 1098 -15.09 22.79 -17.78
N HIS A 1099 -14.95 21.51 -18.12
CA HIS A 1099 -15.16 20.42 -17.15
C HIS A 1099 -13.87 20.11 -16.41
N VAL A 1100 -14.00 19.82 -15.14
CA VAL A 1100 -12.93 19.36 -14.26
C VAL A 1100 -13.42 18.14 -13.51
N ALA A 1101 -12.59 17.11 -13.48
CA ALA A 1101 -12.81 15.96 -12.62
C ALA A 1101 -11.59 15.73 -11.72
N THR A 1102 -11.85 15.41 -10.46
CA THR A 1102 -10.80 15.08 -9.46
C THR A 1102 -11.07 13.72 -8.81
N LYS A 1103 -10.02 12.95 -8.50
CA LYS A 1103 -10.15 11.55 -8.02
C LYS A 1103 -10.37 11.39 -6.51
N GLU A 1104 -10.52 12.47 -5.76
CA GLU A 1104 -10.52 12.53 -4.28
C GLU A 1104 -11.51 11.59 -3.57
N ILE A 1105 -12.49 11.04 -4.29
CA ILE A 1105 -13.35 9.93 -3.89
C ILE A 1105 -13.40 8.86 -4.99
N SER A 1106 -13.80 7.64 -4.64
CA SER A 1106 -13.79 6.49 -5.57
C SER A 1106 -14.49 6.76 -6.91
N ASN A 1107 -15.64 7.43 -6.88
CA ASN A 1107 -16.40 7.77 -8.09
C ASN A 1107 -15.97 9.11 -8.72
N TRP A 1108 -14.81 9.69 -8.41
CA TRP A 1108 -14.39 11.05 -8.78
C TRP A 1108 -15.42 12.14 -8.37
N THR A 1109 -15.01 13.41 -8.44
CA THR A 1109 -15.91 14.57 -8.29
C THR A 1109 -15.92 15.40 -9.58
N TRP A 1110 -17.04 16.05 -9.92
CA TRP A 1110 -17.14 16.91 -11.12
C TRP A 1110 -17.53 18.33 -10.80
N GLN A 1111 -16.91 19.25 -11.56
CA GLN A 1111 -17.25 20.66 -11.59
C GLN A 1111 -17.25 21.15 -13.03
N THR A 1112 -18.21 22.01 -13.35
CA THR A 1112 -18.28 22.73 -14.60
C THR A 1112 -18.15 24.22 -14.34
N TYR A 1113 -17.23 24.86 -15.05
CA TYR A 1113 -17.12 26.32 -15.07
C TYR A 1113 -17.54 26.84 -16.44
N PHE A 1114 -18.34 27.90 -16.50
CA PHE A 1114 -18.73 28.51 -17.77
C PHE A 1114 -18.81 30.03 -17.67
N TRP A 1115 -18.48 30.71 -18.76
CA TRP A 1115 -18.49 32.17 -18.78
C TRP A 1115 -19.92 32.71 -18.70
N SER A 1116 -20.14 33.71 -17.83
CA SER A 1116 -21.44 34.33 -17.62
C SER A 1116 -21.33 35.85 -17.72
N TYR A 1117 -22.22 36.46 -18.52
CA TYR A 1117 -22.32 37.93 -18.59
C TYR A 1117 -22.82 38.57 -17.28
N ASN A 1118 -23.37 37.75 -16.36
CA ASN A 1118 -23.76 38.16 -15.01
C ASN A 1118 -23.26 37.12 -14.00
N PRO A 1119 -21.96 37.09 -13.69
CA PRO A 1119 -21.33 36.01 -12.93
C PRO A 1119 -21.73 36.00 -11.44
N ASN A 1120 -22.37 37.06 -10.94
CA ASN A 1120 -22.89 37.14 -9.57
C ASN A 1120 -24.36 36.70 -9.47
N ASN A 1121 -25.06 36.58 -10.59
CA ASN A 1121 -26.43 36.09 -10.66
C ASN A 1121 -26.61 35.26 -11.94
N PRO A 1122 -25.92 34.11 -12.05
CA PRO A 1122 -25.94 33.30 -13.24
C PRO A 1122 -27.24 32.51 -13.38
N PHE A 1123 -27.51 32.02 -14.59
CA PHE A 1123 -28.59 31.07 -14.83
C PHE A 1123 -28.17 29.63 -14.49
N ALA A 1124 -29.16 28.76 -14.27
CA ALA A 1124 -28.96 27.31 -14.16
C ALA A 1124 -28.12 26.78 -15.35
N PRO A 1125 -27.17 25.85 -15.14
CA PRO A 1125 -27.05 24.98 -13.97
C PRO A 1125 -26.28 25.56 -12.77
N SER A 1126 -25.94 26.86 -12.80
CA SER A 1126 -25.42 27.59 -11.64
C SER A 1126 -26.51 28.41 -10.94
N SER A 1127 -26.19 29.04 -9.80
CA SER A 1127 -27.12 29.83 -9.00
C SER A 1127 -26.45 31.04 -8.35
N THR A 1128 -27.26 31.99 -7.89
CA THR A 1128 -26.81 33.14 -7.08
C THR A 1128 -26.15 32.68 -5.78
N THR A 1129 -26.64 31.61 -5.17
CA THR A 1129 -26.08 31.04 -3.93
C THR A 1129 -24.68 30.49 -4.17
N GLU A 1130 -24.47 29.73 -5.23
CA GLU A 1130 -23.14 29.20 -5.57
C GLU A 1130 -22.18 30.33 -5.95
N ALA A 1131 -22.65 31.35 -6.69
CA ALA A 1131 -21.85 32.51 -7.04
C ALA A 1131 -21.39 33.33 -5.81
N ALA A 1132 -22.22 33.41 -4.77
CA ALA A 1132 -21.90 34.13 -3.53
C ALA A 1132 -20.76 33.49 -2.72
N LEU A 1133 -20.49 32.19 -2.94
CA LEU A 1133 -19.41 31.45 -2.29
C LEU A 1133 -18.04 31.64 -2.97
N ARG A 1134 -17.98 32.39 -4.09
CA ARG A 1134 -16.72 32.62 -4.81
C ARG A 1134 -15.70 33.33 -3.90
N PRO A 1135 -14.50 32.75 -3.70
CA PRO A 1135 -13.48 33.34 -2.84
C PRO A 1135 -12.84 34.57 -3.49
N THR A 1136 -12.43 35.53 -2.67
CA THR A 1136 -11.84 36.81 -3.10
C THR A 1136 -10.51 36.68 -3.86
N GLN A 1137 -9.89 35.51 -3.78
CA GLN A 1137 -8.65 35.11 -4.40
C GLN A 1137 -8.81 34.98 -5.92
N ILE A 1138 -10.03 34.67 -6.40
CA ILE A 1138 -10.36 34.58 -7.82
C ILE A 1138 -10.59 35.99 -8.37
N LYS A 1139 -9.72 36.41 -9.30
CA LYS A 1139 -9.67 37.79 -9.82
C LYS A 1139 -9.52 37.79 -11.34
N GLY A 1140 -9.72 38.96 -11.95
CA GLY A 1140 -9.58 39.15 -13.40
C GLY A 1140 -10.60 38.31 -14.17
N ALA A 1141 -10.19 37.77 -15.32
CA ALA A 1141 -11.05 36.96 -16.18
C ALA A 1141 -11.71 35.78 -15.46
N ALA A 1142 -10.97 35.08 -14.59
CA ALA A 1142 -11.47 33.90 -13.87
C ALA A 1142 -12.69 34.20 -12.98
N ALA A 1143 -12.86 35.46 -12.54
CA ALA A 1143 -14.01 35.88 -11.74
C ALA A 1143 -15.32 36.04 -12.55
N ASN A 1144 -15.24 35.99 -13.88
CA ASN A 1144 -16.40 36.09 -14.77
C ASN A 1144 -17.02 34.72 -15.14
N TYR A 1145 -16.55 33.65 -14.53
CA TYR A 1145 -17.07 32.30 -14.71
C TYR A 1145 -18.03 31.94 -13.58
N SER A 1146 -18.99 31.08 -13.88
CA SER A 1146 -19.97 30.50 -12.94
C SER A 1146 -19.63 29.03 -12.71
N VAL A 1147 -19.96 28.51 -11.52
CA VAL A 1147 -19.69 27.11 -11.13
C VAL A 1147 -20.98 26.31 -11.05
N SER A 1148 -20.93 25.05 -11.45
CA SER A 1148 -21.93 24.02 -11.15
C SER A 1148 -21.16 22.74 -10.80
N SER A 1149 -21.65 21.95 -9.85
CA SER A 1149 -20.93 20.76 -9.36
C SER A 1149 -21.82 19.54 -9.20
N ALA A 1150 -21.27 18.36 -9.47
CA ALA A 1150 -21.90 17.06 -9.24
C ALA A 1150 -20.88 16.11 -8.62
N TYR A 1151 -20.86 16.02 -7.29
CA TYR A 1151 -19.96 15.12 -6.53
C TYR A 1151 -20.62 13.77 -6.26
N ALA A 1152 -21.90 13.64 -6.60
CA ALA A 1152 -22.68 12.41 -6.65
C ALA A 1152 -23.49 12.39 -7.96
N MET A 1153 -23.91 11.20 -8.39
CA MET A 1153 -24.81 11.05 -9.55
C MET A 1153 -26.19 11.58 -9.24
N VAL A 1154 -26.73 11.27 -8.06
CA VAL A 1154 -28.07 11.70 -7.63
C VAL A 1154 -28.06 11.98 -6.13
N TRP A 1155 -29.12 12.61 -5.63
CA TRP A 1155 -29.37 12.84 -4.21
C TRP A 1155 -30.42 11.88 -3.63
N PRO A 1156 -30.26 11.32 -2.42
CA PRO A 1156 -29.01 11.26 -1.66
C PRO A 1156 -27.94 10.48 -2.45
N ASN A 1157 -26.67 10.70 -2.10
CA ASN A 1157 -25.56 9.98 -2.72
C ASN A 1157 -25.81 8.47 -2.61
N GLN A 1158 -25.53 7.76 -3.70
CA GLN A 1158 -25.79 6.33 -3.80
C GLN A 1158 -24.48 5.56 -3.60
N PRO A 1159 -24.53 4.33 -3.06
CA PRO A 1159 -23.34 3.50 -2.94
C PRO A 1159 -22.74 3.22 -4.33
N ILE A 1160 -21.44 2.96 -4.40
CA ILE A 1160 -20.75 2.68 -5.68
C ILE A 1160 -21.39 1.50 -6.42
N ASN A 1161 -21.84 0.50 -5.69
CA ASN A 1161 -22.51 -0.70 -6.21
C ASN A 1161 -23.85 -0.91 -5.51
N GLY A 1162 -24.88 -1.35 -6.25
CA GLY A 1162 -26.15 -1.81 -5.71
C GLY A 1162 -27.14 -0.73 -5.25
N GLY A 1163 -26.89 0.55 -5.57
CA GLY A 1163 -27.81 1.66 -5.26
C GLY A 1163 -29.05 1.69 -6.15
N THR A 1164 -29.88 2.73 -6.01
CA THR A 1164 -31.13 2.86 -6.76
C THR A 1164 -31.51 4.30 -7.04
N ASP A 1165 -32.18 4.54 -8.17
CA ASP A 1165 -32.81 5.82 -8.44
C ASP A 1165 -34.13 6.04 -7.67
N LYS A 1166 -34.61 5.03 -6.93
CA LYS A 1166 -35.92 5.11 -6.27
C LYS A 1166 -35.89 6.14 -5.14
N GLY A 1167 -36.63 7.23 -5.34
CA GLY A 1167 -36.67 8.34 -4.36
C GLY A 1167 -35.48 9.28 -4.47
N ALA A 1168 -34.66 9.11 -5.51
CA ALA A 1168 -33.55 9.98 -5.80
C ALA A 1168 -34.02 11.32 -6.39
N GLU A 1169 -33.26 12.38 -6.17
CA GLU A 1169 -33.42 13.69 -6.77
C GLU A 1169 -32.25 13.95 -7.72
N PRO A 1170 -32.49 14.57 -8.87
CA PRO A 1170 -31.44 14.83 -9.85
C PRO A 1170 -30.46 15.90 -9.36
N ILE A 1171 -29.18 15.71 -9.70
CA ILE A 1171 -28.11 16.70 -9.55
C ILE A 1171 -27.76 17.17 -10.95
N ILE A 1172 -28.36 18.27 -11.43
CA ILE A 1172 -28.12 18.75 -12.79
C ILE A 1172 -26.86 19.61 -12.86
N SER A 1173 -25.86 19.19 -13.63
CA SER A 1173 -24.60 19.92 -13.82
C SER A 1173 -23.99 19.62 -15.19
N PHE A 1174 -24.03 20.59 -16.10
CA PHE A 1174 -23.62 20.42 -17.50
C PHE A 1174 -22.90 21.67 -18.03
N ASN A 1175 -22.13 21.54 -19.10
CA ASN A 1175 -21.52 22.66 -19.81
C ASN A 1175 -22.50 23.20 -20.87
N PRO A 1176 -22.99 24.44 -20.74
CA PRO A 1176 -23.96 24.99 -21.67
C PRO A 1176 -23.51 24.99 -23.14
N TYR A 1177 -22.21 25.10 -23.40
CA TYR A 1177 -21.67 25.15 -24.76
C TYR A 1177 -21.50 23.76 -25.41
N LEU A 1178 -21.63 22.68 -24.61
CA LEU A 1178 -21.48 21.30 -25.06
C LEU A 1178 -22.81 20.52 -24.94
N GLU A 1179 -23.20 20.13 -23.73
CA GLU A 1179 -24.30 19.18 -23.51
C GLU A 1179 -25.67 19.79 -23.77
N ALA A 1180 -25.87 21.11 -23.63
CA ALA A 1180 -27.18 21.72 -23.90
C ALA A 1180 -27.64 21.48 -25.35
N GLY A 1181 -26.71 21.21 -26.27
CA GLY A 1181 -26.98 20.82 -27.65
C GLY A 1181 -27.41 19.36 -27.85
N PHE A 1182 -27.44 18.52 -26.81
CA PHE A 1182 -27.83 17.12 -26.91
C PHE A 1182 -29.35 16.95 -26.85
N GLY A 1183 -29.88 16.12 -27.75
CA GLY A 1183 -31.28 15.72 -27.79
C GLY A 1183 -31.47 14.22 -27.51
N PRO A 1184 -32.70 13.71 -27.60
CA PRO A 1184 -33.05 12.35 -27.16
C PRO A 1184 -32.21 11.24 -27.81
N ASN A 1185 -31.80 11.44 -29.07
CA ASN A 1185 -31.04 10.46 -29.84
C ASN A 1185 -29.58 10.26 -29.34
N VAL A 1186 -29.11 11.08 -28.41
CA VAL A 1186 -27.74 10.98 -27.85
C VAL A 1186 -27.70 10.01 -26.66
N PHE A 1187 -28.79 9.87 -25.93
CA PHE A 1187 -28.84 9.12 -24.66
C PHE A 1187 -29.29 7.67 -24.91
N GLY A 1188 -28.32 6.79 -25.17
CA GLY A 1188 -28.54 5.37 -25.41
C GLY A 1188 -29.03 4.61 -24.17
N LEU A 1189 -28.68 5.08 -22.97
CA LEU A 1189 -29.23 4.58 -21.72
C LEU A 1189 -30.36 5.49 -21.25
N LYS A 1190 -31.59 4.96 -21.27
CA LYS A 1190 -32.76 5.69 -20.79
C LYS A 1190 -32.71 5.87 -19.27
N ASN A 1191 -33.20 7.02 -18.81
CA ASN A 1191 -33.34 7.31 -17.39
C ASN A 1191 -34.37 6.38 -16.73
N ASN A 1192 -33.95 5.66 -15.70
CA ASN A 1192 -34.78 4.66 -15.03
C ASN A 1192 -35.79 5.29 -14.04
N PHE A 1193 -35.57 6.52 -13.56
CA PHE A 1193 -36.46 7.18 -12.58
C PHE A 1193 -37.23 8.38 -13.13
N LYS A 1194 -36.66 9.12 -14.09
CA LYS A 1194 -37.29 10.22 -14.81
C LYS A 1194 -37.29 9.94 -16.31
N PRO A 1195 -38.15 9.04 -16.83
CA PRO A 1195 -38.18 8.71 -18.26
C PRO A 1195 -38.39 9.92 -19.18
N GLU A 1196 -38.91 11.03 -18.67
CA GLU A 1196 -39.02 12.32 -19.36
C GLU A 1196 -37.70 13.10 -19.52
N PHE A 1197 -36.60 12.61 -18.95
CA PHE A 1197 -35.26 13.20 -19.12
C PHE A 1197 -34.64 12.71 -20.43
N GLU A 1198 -34.67 13.56 -21.44
CA GLU A 1198 -34.25 13.23 -22.80
C GLU A 1198 -33.30 14.27 -23.43
N TYR A 1199 -32.91 15.31 -22.68
CA TYR A 1199 -32.10 16.42 -23.20
C TYR A 1199 -30.86 16.66 -22.34
N GLY A 1200 -29.79 17.18 -22.94
CA GLY A 1200 -28.54 17.41 -22.21
C GLY A 1200 -28.58 18.53 -21.17
N VAL A 1201 -29.66 19.32 -21.13
CA VAL A 1201 -29.92 20.23 -19.99
C VAL A 1201 -30.47 19.50 -18.74
N GLN A 1202 -30.60 18.17 -18.82
CA GLN A 1202 -31.08 17.27 -17.76
C GLN A 1202 -30.03 16.20 -17.42
N THR A 1203 -28.74 16.49 -17.64
CA THR A 1203 -27.63 15.56 -17.37
C THR A 1203 -26.77 16.06 -16.21
N ASN A 1204 -25.95 15.14 -15.67
CA ASN A 1204 -24.67 15.50 -15.10
C ASN A 1204 -23.52 14.68 -15.67
N CYS A 1205 -22.32 15.20 -15.47
CA CYS A 1205 -21.10 14.57 -15.95
C CYS A 1205 -20.83 13.23 -15.25
N MET A 1206 -21.17 13.10 -13.96
CA MET A 1206 -20.89 11.90 -13.18
C MET A 1206 -21.63 10.66 -13.68
N SER A 1207 -22.95 10.74 -13.89
CA SER A 1207 -23.76 9.66 -14.47
C SER A 1207 -23.32 9.29 -15.88
N CYS A 1208 -22.92 10.28 -16.69
CA CYS A 1208 -22.42 10.03 -18.04
C CYS A 1208 -21.03 9.39 -18.04
N HIS A 1209 -20.13 9.82 -17.16
CA HIS A 1209 -18.76 9.34 -17.09
C HIS A 1209 -18.63 7.98 -16.40
N ALA A 1210 -19.58 7.60 -15.54
CA ALA A 1210 -19.67 6.26 -14.95
C ALA A 1210 -19.68 5.15 -16.00
N LEU A 1211 -20.19 5.46 -17.20
CA LEU A 1211 -20.36 4.53 -18.31
C LEU A 1211 -19.08 4.36 -19.15
N ALA A 1212 -17.96 4.99 -18.77
CA ALA A 1212 -16.70 4.92 -19.50
C ALA A 1212 -16.09 3.51 -19.50
N VAL A 1213 -16.07 2.89 -20.68
CA VAL A 1213 -15.54 1.54 -20.91
C VAL A 1213 -14.59 1.50 -22.10
N ALA A 1214 -13.68 0.53 -22.12
CA ALA A 1214 -12.65 0.38 -23.16
C ALA A 1214 -13.21 0.08 -24.55
N SER A 1215 -14.34 -0.64 -24.66
CA SER A 1215 -14.93 -0.93 -25.98
C SER A 1215 -15.74 0.24 -26.50
N ASP A 1216 -15.97 0.29 -27.82
CA ASP A 1216 -16.82 1.30 -28.46
C ASP A 1216 -18.34 1.15 -28.10
N ARG A 1217 -18.72 0.28 -27.13
CA ARG A 1217 -20.11 0.05 -26.67
C ARG A 1217 -20.59 1.01 -25.57
N GLY A 1218 -19.73 1.93 -25.13
CA GLY A 1218 -20.10 2.99 -24.21
C GLY A 1218 -21.34 3.78 -24.66
N VAL A 1219 -22.21 4.15 -23.73
CA VAL A 1219 -23.43 4.93 -24.01
C VAL A 1219 -23.54 6.13 -23.08
N TYR A 1220 -24.19 7.20 -23.54
CA TYR A 1220 -24.55 8.33 -22.68
C TYR A 1220 -25.91 8.14 -22.01
N SER A 1221 -26.07 8.82 -20.88
CA SER A 1221 -27.27 8.79 -20.05
C SER A 1221 -27.68 10.20 -19.66
N THR A 1222 -28.98 10.46 -19.48
CA THR A 1222 -29.40 11.60 -18.65
C THR A 1222 -29.15 11.31 -17.17
N ASP A 1223 -29.31 12.32 -16.32
CA ASP A 1223 -28.94 12.22 -14.91
C ASP A 1223 -29.69 11.10 -14.16
N GLN A 1224 -28.95 10.06 -13.77
CA GLN A 1224 -29.45 8.92 -12.99
C GLN A 1224 -28.29 8.22 -12.29
N TYR A 1225 -28.57 7.46 -11.25
CA TYR A 1225 -27.62 6.57 -10.62
C TYR A 1225 -27.22 5.42 -11.54
N ILE A 1226 -25.91 5.21 -11.65
CA ILE A 1226 -25.29 4.09 -12.37
C ILE A 1226 -24.49 3.26 -11.37
N SER A 1227 -24.93 2.02 -11.15
CA SER A 1227 -24.20 1.06 -10.31
C SER A 1227 -22.96 0.56 -11.03
N MET A 1228 -21.78 0.66 -10.41
CA MET A 1228 -20.51 0.27 -11.02
C MET A 1228 -20.31 -1.24 -11.16
N ASN A 1229 -21.20 -2.06 -10.60
CA ASN A 1229 -21.29 -3.51 -10.84
C ASN A 1229 -22.55 -3.90 -11.63
N ASN A 1230 -23.12 -2.98 -12.41
CA ASN A 1230 -24.28 -3.30 -13.24
C ASN A 1230 -23.85 -4.22 -14.40
N ASP A 1231 -24.05 -5.52 -14.24
CA ASP A 1231 -23.70 -6.52 -15.26
C ASP A 1231 -24.49 -6.35 -16.57
N THR A 1232 -25.61 -5.62 -16.57
CA THR A 1232 -26.33 -5.30 -17.82
C THR A 1232 -25.60 -4.22 -18.63
N ILE A 1233 -24.86 -3.35 -17.95
CA ILE A 1233 -24.12 -2.24 -18.55
C ILE A 1233 -22.67 -2.64 -18.80
N PHE A 1234 -22.02 -3.31 -17.84
CA PHE A 1234 -20.56 -3.51 -17.81
C PHE A 1234 -20.09 -4.94 -18.02
N ALA A 1235 -20.97 -5.95 -18.18
CA ALA A 1235 -20.50 -7.31 -18.38
C ALA A 1235 -19.65 -7.44 -19.65
N ASN A 1236 -18.49 -8.09 -19.50
CA ASN A 1236 -17.44 -8.23 -20.52
C ASN A 1236 -16.72 -6.93 -20.90
N GLU A 1237 -16.98 -5.84 -20.19
CA GLU A 1237 -16.35 -4.55 -20.42
C GLU A 1237 -15.22 -4.29 -19.43
N ILE A 1238 -14.33 -3.38 -19.81
CA ILE A 1238 -13.26 -2.87 -18.95
C ILE A 1238 -13.63 -1.44 -18.59
N GLN A 1239 -13.93 -1.19 -17.32
CA GLN A 1239 -14.22 0.14 -16.80
C GLN A 1239 -12.93 0.97 -16.76
N LEU A 1240 -13.04 2.22 -17.20
CA LEU A 1240 -11.91 3.14 -17.40
C LEU A 1240 -11.81 4.21 -16.29
N ASP A 1241 -12.23 3.88 -15.07
CA ASP A 1241 -12.24 4.80 -13.91
C ASP A 1241 -12.77 6.21 -14.28
N PHE A 1242 -13.97 6.25 -14.89
CA PHE A 1242 -14.66 7.46 -15.35
C PHE A 1242 -13.97 8.28 -16.47
N ALA A 1243 -12.86 7.81 -17.05
CA ALA A 1243 -12.08 8.55 -18.05
C ALA A 1243 -12.41 8.15 -19.50
N TRP A 1244 -13.46 8.73 -20.08
CA TRP A 1244 -13.77 8.62 -21.53
C TRP A 1244 -12.61 9.05 -22.45
N SER A 1245 -11.74 9.93 -21.95
CA SER A 1245 -10.51 10.36 -22.63
C SER A 1245 -9.55 9.20 -22.93
N ILE A 1246 -9.60 8.11 -22.17
CA ILE A 1246 -8.83 6.89 -22.49
C ILE A 1246 -9.43 6.21 -23.71
N GLN A 1247 -10.74 5.91 -23.70
CA GLN A 1247 -11.44 5.23 -24.80
C GLN A 1247 -11.22 5.94 -26.15
N GLY A 1248 -11.34 7.27 -26.17
CA GLY A 1248 -11.15 8.07 -27.39
C GLY A 1248 -9.72 8.10 -27.92
N ASN A 1249 -8.72 7.67 -27.13
CA ASN A 1249 -7.30 7.73 -27.46
C ASN A 1249 -6.60 6.37 -27.33
N ILE A 1250 -7.33 5.25 -27.42
CA ILE A 1250 -6.72 3.91 -27.39
C ILE A 1250 -5.87 3.69 -28.64
N ASN A 1251 -4.59 3.34 -28.44
CA ASN A 1251 -3.69 2.86 -29.48
C ASN A 1251 -4.07 1.43 -29.85
N LYS A 1252 -5.03 1.25 -30.77
CA LYS A 1252 -5.57 -0.07 -31.15
C LYS A 1252 -4.53 -1.01 -31.77
N ASP A 1253 -3.41 -0.48 -32.27
CA ASP A 1253 -2.28 -1.22 -32.87
C ASP A 1253 -1.13 -1.54 -31.91
N LYS A 1254 -1.23 -1.07 -30.65
CA LYS A 1254 -0.26 -1.32 -29.58
C LYS A 1254 -0.89 -2.17 -28.50
#